data_AF-A0A1V4GZC5-F1
#
_entry.id   AF-A0A1V4GZC5-F1
#
_cell.length_a   1.000
_cell.length_b   1.000
_cell.length_c   1.000
_cell.angle_alpha   90.00
_cell.angle_beta   90.00
_cell.angle_gamma   90.00
#
_symmetry.space_group_name_H-M   'P 1'
#
loop_
_entity.id
_entity.type
_entity.pdbx_description
1 polymer ?
#
loop_
_entity_poly.entity_id
_entity_poly.type
_entity_poly.pdbx_seq_one_letter_code
_entity_poly.pdbx_strand_id
1 'polypeptide(L)'
;MNSTNAQVATLLERLHQPPKNNAFYELIKTINFDYGENSIEQMAYFLDELAKKYDLDALFTKKTFRPLCLTFAAYLGEYLARYTHEPILWLTYDEAQQAIRDKNQSHGTDFALKKVFENSLIAQIGEHIFCQPLLAIKDHLTHQNRLDVFVKSMTGVIFKSQEVSIYLEPNRVAYLYLAKLKNQKLIDDTFAFFDDIKHIDFDYSFESIVRLDGALSTIKKTHQLNQAVYQQYAENHGFEKLLYLLNFYVGATFAKLFKSTLSWLNYQQLTEQSPSKLPKRIEYQFIANFNDDHHAIMMTINTMLFDLDSDCPNSLVAFYELIKPTSQVVITEQRQNSHHELIQKLPKPWQSAFKVAGAMLAKGLVSIYESKPVVPSCFKYELQSKQSKFVDIDDDNPLIKLNELLQNNPDNSPCMVGACDVLVSTDMGKTDALMIHIKLYHKPVLDLKLVMPYRTRRHIGGFCFFPISFYEFDLLEVLKTQPHLVTTIALLIYESLEFELNQNMAHLYASGFVNENNFFANIQEEQSLVVLADKVELSLLPLYTPEEMAKREEEKSYIGAFDVINRLAPNQREYLQVIAPDWLLKDVLGSQLAHMPTLYRRGRIVWASLIWANHQIFSQGEESCAGEVIFDPRGRTSLDELRAYGEMLYALKGSTPKEPDQLVYARHLTQENSRVFGMPYPKSLDNVELSVSSVWFYRRHLPNGMLSDTVFPIIISEDTKGRVMVLPSRLWEGKFYQAWLQRAKNKFGEAHDLLPQIEEQERYSSYILGQGREAHIFPKYHEIFDE
;
A
#
# COMPACT_ATOMS: atom_id res chain seq x y z
N MET A 1 9.69 35.17 -12.71
CA MET A 1 9.92 34.90 -11.27
C MET A 1 10.83 33.68 -11.20
N ASN A 2 12.06 33.83 -10.71
CA ASN A 2 13.02 32.73 -10.64
C ASN A 2 12.64 31.82 -9.47
N SER A 3 12.31 30.56 -9.74
CA SER A 3 12.00 29.56 -8.72
C SER A 3 13.16 29.39 -7.75
N THR A 4 12.87 29.02 -6.49
CA THR A 4 13.87 28.77 -5.43
C THR A 4 14.97 27.81 -5.90
N ASN A 5 14.59 26.76 -6.66
CA ASN A 5 15.54 25.83 -7.30
C ASN A 5 16.53 26.52 -8.25
N ALA A 6 16.09 27.50 -9.06
CA ALA A 6 16.99 28.22 -9.97
C ALA A 6 18.01 29.10 -9.21
N GLN A 7 17.61 29.65 -8.06
CA GLN A 7 18.51 30.40 -7.19
C GLN A 7 19.55 29.48 -6.54
N VAL A 8 19.13 28.30 -6.07
CA VAL A 8 20.04 27.28 -5.53
C VAL A 8 21.02 26.77 -6.58
N ALA A 9 20.56 26.48 -7.79
CA ALA A 9 21.44 26.10 -8.90
C ALA A 9 22.52 27.18 -9.16
N THR A 10 22.16 28.45 -9.10
CA THR A 10 23.12 29.57 -9.22
C THR A 10 24.12 29.60 -8.06
N LEU A 11 23.70 29.26 -6.83
CA LEU A 11 24.61 29.18 -5.67
C LEU A 11 25.60 28.01 -5.81
N LEU A 12 25.15 26.85 -6.29
CA LEU A 12 25.99 25.68 -6.54
C LEU A 12 26.97 25.90 -7.71
N GLU A 13 26.57 26.62 -8.76
CA GLU A 13 27.49 27.00 -9.84
C GLU A 13 28.63 27.88 -9.31
N ARG A 14 28.31 28.85 -8.43
CA ARG A 14 29.29 29.75 -7.80
C ARG A 14 30.27 29.05 -6.84
N LEU A 15 29.96 27.85 -6.35
CA LEU A 15 30.89 27.05 -5.53
C LEU A 15 32.08 26.55 -6.32
N HIS A 16 31.88 26.23 -7.61
CA HIS A 16 32.95 25.75 -8.48
C HIS A 16 33.94 26.85 -8.85
N GLN A 17 33.49 28.13 -8.80
CA GLN A 17 34.33 29.31 -9.02
C GLN A 17 34.04 30.38 -7.96
N PRO A 18 34.50 30.19 -6.71
CA PRO A 18 34.23 31.14 -5.65
C PRO A 18 34.85 32.51 -6.01
N PRO A 19 34.14 33.61 -5.79
CA PRO A 19 34.62 34.91 -6.25
C PRO A 19 35.83 35.36 -5.40
N LYS A 20 36.92 35.77 -6.07
CA LYS A 20 38.20 36.17 -5.43
C LYS A 20 38.08 37.32 -4.42
N ASN A 21 36.99 38.09 -4.48
CA ASN A 21 36.70 39.18 -3.56
C ASN A 21 35.91 38.74 -2.30
N ASN A 22 35.68 37.43 -2.10
CA ASN A 22 35.07 36.91 -0.88
C ASN A 22 36.06 36.98 0.28
N ALA A 23 35.63 37.53 1.42
CA ALA A 23 36.45 37.65 2.63
C ALA A 23 36.97 36.30 3.18
N PHE A 24 36.36 35.19 2.77
CA PHE A 24 36.74 33.83 3.18
C PHE A 24 37.39 33.00 2.06
N TYR A 25 37.68 33.62 0.90
CA TYR A 25 38.16 32.93 -0.30
C TYR A 25 39.38 32.02 -0.05
N GLU A 26 40.35 32.49 0.73
CA GLU A 26 41.59 31.75 1.02
C GLU A 26 41.35 30.43 1.76
N LEU A 27 40.25 30.33 2.51
CA LEU A 27 39.85 29.13 3.23
C LEU A 27 38.84 28.28 2.42
N ILE A 28 38.02 28.90 1.57
CA ILE A 28 37.07 28.17 0.73
C ILE A 28 37.79 27.40 -0.38
N LYS A 29 38.87 27.98 -0.95
CA LYS A 29 39.63 27.36 -2.06
C LYS A 29 40.30 26.03 -1.70
N THR A 30 40.41 25.70 -0.41
CA THR A 30 40.99 24.43 0.06
C THR A 30 39.97 23.31 0.15
N ILE A 31 38.69 23.60 -0.04
CA ILE A 31 37.61 22.60 -0.03
C ILE A 31 37.39 22.11 -1.46
N ASN A 32 37.37 20.79 -1.65
CA ASN A 32 36.97 20.15 -2.89
C ASN A 32 35.47 19.88 -2.86
N PHE A 33 34.70 20.56 -3.71
CA PHE A 33 33.24 20.42 -3.79
C PHE A 33 32.85 19.35 -4.83
N ASP A 34 33.24 18.10 -4.58
CA ASP A 34 33.04 16.94 -5.47
C ASP A 34 31.87 16.04 -5.08
N TYR A 35 31.12 16.41 -4.04
CA TYR A 35 30.09 15.62 -3.39
C TYR A 35 30.59 14.28 -2.81
N GLY A 36 31.88 14.14 -2.52
CA GLY A 36 32.44 12.99 -1.79
C GLY A 36 32.43 13.19 -0.27
N GLU A 37 32.63 12.12 0.51
CA GLU A 37 32.68 12.19 1.98
C GLU A 37 33.75 13.17 2.49
N ASN A 38 34.92 13.18 1.85
CA ASN A 38 36.01 14.11 2.15
C ASN A 38 35.59 15.59 2.04
N SER A 39 34.62 15.92 1.18
CA SER A 39 34.14 17.30 1.05
C SER A 39 33.41 17.78 2.30
N ILE A 40 32.66 16.89 2.97
CA ILE A 40 31.95 17.18 4.21
C ILE A 40 32.93 17.40 5.36
N GLU A 41 33.99 16.58 5.44
CA GLU A 41 35.05 16.74 6.44
C GLU A 41 35.80 18.07 6.26
N GLN A 42 36.14 18.43 5.02
CA GLN A 42 36.79 19.70 4.70
C GLN A 42 35.90 20.91 5.02
N MET A 43 34.59 20.81 4.77
CA MET A 43 33.62 21.83 5.16
C MET A 43 33.50 21.96 6.68
N ALA A 44 33.46 20.84 7.42
CA ALA A 44 33.44 20.86 8.87
C ALA A 44 34.71 21.55 9.43
N TYR A 45 35.89 21.15 8.95
CA TYR A 45 37.16 21.78 9.33
C TYR A 45 37.18 23.29 9.06
N PHE A 46 36.65 23.71 7.91
CA PHE A 46 36.50 25.13 7.58
C PHE A 46 35.64 25.89 8.60
N LEU A 47 34.50 25.32 9.00
CA LEU A 47 33.59 25.93 9.97
C LEU A 47 34.23 25.99 11.37
N ASP A 48 34.96 24.94 11.77
CA ASP A 48 35.74 24.93 13.02
C ASP A 48 36.79 26.06 13.04
N GLU A 49 37.49 26.28 11.93
CA GLU A 49 38.48 27.38 11.82
C GLU A 49 37.83 28.77 11.87
N LEU A 50 36.59 28.91 11.40
CA LEU A 50 35.83 30.15 11.56
C LEU A 50 35.38 30.37 13.00
N ALA A 51 34.84 29.35 13.65
CA ALA A 51 34.38 29.41 15.04
C ALA A 51 35.52 29.75 16.02
N LYS A 52 36.76 29.34 15.73
CA LYS A 52 37.95 29.74 16.51
C LYS A 52 38.33 31.21 16.36
N LYS A 53 38.05 31.83 15.20
CA LYS A 53 38.52 33.18 14.85
C LYS A 53 37.49 34.28 15.10
N TYR A 54 36.21 33.92 15.11
CA TYR A 54 35.10 34.88 15.21
C TYR A 54 33.97 34.29 16.04
N ASP A 55 33.29 35.12 16.82
CA ASP A 55 31.99 34.75 17.38
C ASP A 55 30.88 34.78 16.31
N LEU A 56 29.75 34.14 16.61
CA LEU A 56 28.63 33.97 15.68
C LEU A 56 28.07 35.33 15.22
N ASP A 57 27.88 36.26 16.15
CA ASP A 57 27.29 37.58 15.87
C ASP A 57 28.20 38.40 14.94
N ALA A 58 29.51 38.41 15.19
CA ALA A 58 30.50 39.07 14.33
C ALA A 58 30.52 38.46 12.92
N LEU A 59 30.37 37.14 12.77
CA LEU A 59 30.27 36.51 11.45
C LEU A 59 29.04 36.99 10.68
N PHE A 60 27.88 37.08 11.33
CA PHE A 60 26.64 37.54 10.69
C PHE A 60 26.64 39.02 10.27
N THR A 61 27.54 39.85 10.83
CA THR A 61 27.75 41.23 10.35
C THR A 61 28.52 41.32 9.03
N LYS A 62 29.28 40.27 8.66
CA LYS A 62 30.07 40.24 7.42
C LYS A 62 29.16 39.99 6.22
N LYS A 63 29.16 40.92 5.25
CA LYS A 63 28.31 40.87 4.05
C LYS A 63 28.40 39.57 3.24
N THR A 64 29.54 38.87 3.27
CA THR A 64 29.77 37.64 2.51
C THR A 64 29.39 36.37 3.25
N PHE A 65 29.09 36.43 4.55
CA PHE A 65 28.88 35.23 5.37
C PHE A 65 27.50 34.59 5.14
N ARG A 66 26.42 35.37 5.12
CA ARG A 66 25.07 34.83 4.85
C ARG A 66 24.96 34.14 3.48
N PRO A 67 25.46 34.72 2.37
CA PRO A 67 25.52 34.02 1.09
C PRO A 67 26.32 32.72 1.16
N LEU A 68 27.45 32.71 1.87
CA LEU A 68 28.26 31.50 2.06
C LEU A 68 27.50 30.39 2.79
N CYS A 69 26.78 30.71 3.87
CA CYS A 69 25.94 29.74 4.58
C CYS A 69 24.84 29.17 3.67
N LEU A 70 24.18 30.00 2.87
CA LEU A 70 23.16 29.55 1.90
C LEU A 70 23.76 28.61 0.85
N THR A 71 24.95 28.94 0.37
CA THR A 71 25.70 28.14 -0.59
C THR A 71 26.13 26.79 0.00
N PHE A 72 26.62 26.75 1.24
CA PHE A 72 26.97 25.51 1.93
C PHE A 72 25.74 24.68 2.27
N ALA A 73 24.64 25.32 2.67
CA ALA A 73 23.36 24.66 2.91
C ALA A 73 22.83 23.98 1.64
N ALA A 74 22.89 24.68 0.51
CA ALA A 74 22.58 24.12 -0.80
C ALA A 74 23.44 22.88 -1.10
N TYR A 75 24.76 22.97 -0.92
CA TYR A 75 25.67 21.86 -1.15
C TYR A 75 25.36 20.64 -0.27
N LEU A 76 25.06 20.85 1.03
CA LEU A 76 24.71 19.79 1.96
C LEU A 76 23.41 19.06 1.59
N GLY A 77 22.37 19.82 1.22
CA GLY A 77 21.12 19.21 0.74
C GLY A 77 21.34 18.42 -0.54
N GLU A 78 22.11 18.97 -1.48
CA GLU A 78 22.43 18.31 -2.75
C GLU A 78 23.31 17.07 -2.56
N TYR A 79 24.28 17.11 -1.64
CA TYR A 79 25.06 15.93 -1.22
C TYR A 79 24.16 14.82 -0.69
N LEU A 80 23.27 15.13 0.26
CA LEU A 80 22.34 14.16 0.83
C LEU A 80 21.43 13.54 -0.25
N ALA A 81 20.88 14.36 -1.14
CA ALA A 81 20.02 13.91 -2.24
C ALA A 81 20.76 12.99 -3.22
N ARG A 82 22.00 13.33 -3.59
CA ARG A 82 22.84 12.49 -4.46
C ARG A 82 23.24 11.19 -3.81
N TYR A 83 23.67 11.25 -2.55
CA TYR A 83 24.11 10.09 -1.78
C TYR A 83 22.96 9.10 -1.54
N THR A 84 21.74 9.61 -1.32
CA THR A 84 20.54 8.78 -1.06
C THR A 84 19.73 8.48 -2.33
N HIS A 85 20.16 8.96 -3.50
CA HIS A 85 19.45 8.82 -4.78
C HIS A 85 17.99 9.33 -4.77
N GLU A 86 17.71 10.37 -3.98
CA GLU A 86 16.38 10.98 -3.85
C GLU A 86 16.32 12.34 -4.58
N PRO A 87 15.15 12.70 -5.17
CA PRO A 87 14.97 14.04 -5.69
C PRO A 87 14.97 15.06 -4.55
N ILE A 88 15.46 16.25 -4.84
CA ILE A 88 15.45 17.39 -3.92
C ILE A 88 14.60 18.53 -4.47
N LEU A 89 13.78 19.10 -3.59
CA LEU A 89 13.01 20.30 -3.83
C LEU A 89 13.39 21.35 -2.79
N TRP A 90 13.81 22.53 -3.25
CA TRP A 90 14.15 23.64 -2.37
C TRP A 90 12.94 24.53 -2.09
N LEU A 91 12.66 24.74 -0.81
CA LEU A 91 11.53 25.50 -0.31
C LEU A 91 12.01 26.71 0.47
N THR A 92 11.31 27.83 0.30
CA THR A 92 11.38 28.97 1.21
C THR A 92 10.69 28.65 2.54
N TYR A 93 10.91 29.48 3.56
CA TYR A 93 10.22 29.36 4.86
C TYR A 93 8.70 29.22 4.72
N ASP A 94 8.07 30.10 3.93
CA ASP A 94 6.60 30.14 3.82
C ASP A 94 6.07 28.90 3.08
N GLU A 95 6.77 28.43 2.03
CA GLU A 95 6.44 27.20 1.29
C GLU A 95 6.59 25.94 2.16
N ALA A 96 7.71 25.83 2.90
CA ALA A 96 7.95 24.71 3.80
C ALA A 96 6.97 24.69 4.98
N GLN A 97 6.67 25.85 5.56
CA GLN A 97 5.70 25.97 6.65
C GLN A 97 4.29 25.55 6.21
N GLN A 98 3.92 25.84 4.96
CA GLN A 98 2.66 25.36 4.39
C GLN A 98 2.66 23.85 4.19
N ALA A 99 3.70 23.29 3.55
CA ALA A 99 3.81 21.85 3.32
C ALA A 99 3.84 21.04 4.64
N ILE A 100 4.45 21.59 5.70
CA ILE A 100 4.44 21.01 7.04
C ILE A 100 3.05 21.09 7.68
N ARG A 101 2.31 22.20 7.50
CA ARG A 101 0.92 22.30 8.00
C ARG A 101 0.02 21.26 7.35
N ASP A 102 0.15 21.05 6.05
CA ASP A 102 -0.65 20.06 5.32
C ASP A 102 -0.34 18.63 5.80
N LYS A 103 0.93 18.34 6.13
CA LYS A 103 1.33 17.06 6.76
C LYS A 103 0.88 16.93 8.21
N ASN A 104 1.01 17.98 9.02
CA ASN A 104 0.53 18.01 10.40
C ASN A 104 -0.96 17.68 10.49
N GLN A 105 -1.77 18.20 9.56
CA GLN A 105 -3.18 17.85 9.44
C GLN A 105 -3.41 16.37 9.10
N SER A 106 -2.48 15.75 8.36
CA SER A 106 -2.56 14.35 7.95
C SER A 106 -2.05 13.36 9.02
N HIS A 107 -1.06 13.76 9.84
CA HIS A 107 -0.41 12.92 10.85
C HIS A 107 -0.74 13.27 12.31
N GLY A 108 -1.54 14.32 12.56
CA GLY A 108 -1.95 14.72 13.91
C GLY A 108 -0.84 15.35 14.76
N THR A 109 0.16 15.96 14.12
CA THR A 109 1.30 16.62 14.78
C THR A 109 1.12 18.14 14.81
N ASP A 110 1.64 18.84 15.82
CA ASP A 110 1.61 20.32 15.91
C ASP A 110 3.01 20.95 15.79
N PHE A 111 3.76 20.53 14.77
CA PHE A 111 5.11 21.05 14.53
C PHE A 111 5.08 22.32 13.67
N ALA A 112 5.65 23.43 14.15
CA ALA A 112 5.76 24.65 13.37
C ALA A 112 7.21 25.16 13.30
N LEU A 113 7.62 25.62 12.13
CA LEU A 113 8.92 26.25 11.91
C LEU A 113 8.91 27.68 12.46
N LYS A 114 9.97 28.04 13.18
CA LYS A 114 10.22 29.43 13.59
C LYS A 114 10.68 30.26 12.40
N LYS A 115 10.20 31.50 12.26
CA LYS A 115 10.60 32.43 11.19
C LYS A 115 11.97 33.05 11.48
N VAL A 116 13.03 32.27 11.27
CA VAL A 116 14.44 32.63 11.52
C VAL A 116 15.29 32.36 10.28
N PHE A 117 16.52 32.89 10.23
CA PHE A 117 17.40 32.74 9.06
C PHE A 117 17.71 31.28 8.74
N GLU A 118 17.86 30.46 9.77
CA GLU A 118 18.15 29.03 9.71
C GLU A 118 17.04 28.22 9.02
N ASN A 119 15.82 28.78 8.94
CA ASN A 119 14.67 28.18 8.26
C ASN A 119 14.33 28.90 6.95
N SER A 120 15.21 29.79 6.47
CA SER A 120 14.97 30.55 5.24
C SER A 120 15.14 29.71 3.96
N LEU A 121 15.89 28.61 4.04
CA LEU A 121 16.10 27.66 2.96
C LEU A 121 16.00 26.24 3.53
N ILE A 122 15.02 25.48 3.04
CA ILE A 122 14.70 24.13 3.49
C ILE A 122 14.78 23.19 2.29
N ALA A 123 15.45 22.06 2.47
CA ALA A 123 15.49 20.99 1.48
C ALA A 123 14.38 20.00 1.80
N GLN A 124 13.48 19.75 0.86
CA GLN A 124 12.63 18.57 0.88
C GLN A 124 13.32 17.47 0.05
N ILE A 125 13.76 16.40 0.71
CA ILE A 125 14.43 15.26 0.07
C ILE A 125 13.43 14.09 0.03
N GLY A 126 13.22 13.55 -1.17
CA GLY A 126 12.14 12.59 -1.43
C GLY A 126 10.75 13.21 -1.23
N GLU A 127 9.73 12.38 -1.03
CA GLU A 127 8.36 12.87 -0.88
C GLU A 127 8.11 13.52 0.49
N HIS A 128 8.83 13.08 1.53
CA HIS A 128 8.37 13.32 2.90
C HIS A 128 9.36 13.96 3.87
N ILE A 129 10.66 14.00 3.57
CA ILE A 129 11.67 14.44 4.53
C ILE A 129 12.01 15.91 4.34
N PHE A 130 11.84 16.71 5.40
CA PHE A 130 12.29 18.09 5.44
C PHE A 130 13.61 18.18 6.19
N CYS A 131 14.58 18.82 5.56
CA CYS A 131 15.94 18.99 6.04
C CYS A 131 16.22 20.49 6.23
N GLN A 132 16.90 20.85 7.32
CA GLN A 132 17.25 22.24 7.67
C GLN A 132 18.78 22.44 7.65
N PRO A 133 19.45 22.46 6.48
CA PRO A 133 20.91 22.48 6.42
C PRO A 133 21.55 23.74 7.03
N LEU A 134 20.87 24.89 6.98
CA LEU A 134 21.36 26.11 7.62
C LEU A 134 21.41 26.00 9.14
N LEU A 135 20.44 25.30 9.74
CA LEU A 135 20.44 25.00 11.17
C LEU A 135 21.65 24.12 11.52
N ALA A 136 21.94 23.09 10.72
CA ALA A 136 23.11 22.24 10.91
C ALA A 136 24.43 23.01 10.85
N ILE A 137 24.57 23.99 9.95
CA ILE A 137 25.76 24.86 9.88
C ILE A 137 25.89 25.70 11.15
N LYS A 138 24.79 26.27 11.65
CA LYS A 138 24.79 27.04 12.91
C LYS A 138 25.14 26.15 14.10
N ASP A 139 24.53 24.98 14.21
CA ASP A 139 24.75 24.06 15.32
C ASP A 139 26.22 23.60 15.36
N HIS A 140 26.84 23.44 14.19
CA HIS A 140 28.28 23.18 14.09
C HIS A 140 29.13 24.36 14.57
N LEU A 141 28.86 25.58 14.09
CA LEU A 141 29.58 26.79 14.52
C LEU A 141 29.44 27.11 16.01
N THR A 142 28.34 26.67 16.62
CA THR A 142 28.07 26.85 18.06
C THR A 142 28.46 25.63 18.91
N HIS A 143 29.10 24.62 18.30
CA HIS A 143 29.48 23.35 18.92
C HIS A 143 28.32 22.57 19.56
N GLN A 144 27.09 22.80 19.13
CA GLN A 144 25.91 22.06 19.57
C GLN A 144 25.81 20.69 18.90
N ASN A 145 26.14 20.60 17.61
CA ASN A 145 26.18 19.33 16.88
C ASN A 145 27.16 19.41 15.70
N ARG A 146 27.85 18.31 15.38
CA ARG A 146 28.79 18.31 14.24
C ARG A 146 28.08 18.06 12.91
N LEU A 147 28.72 18.49 11.82
CA LEU A 147 28.17 18.42 10.48
C LEU A 147 28.07 16.97 9.97
N ASP A 148 29.08 16.15 10.27
CA ASP A 148 29.11 14.72 9.94
C ASP A 148 28.02 13.93 10.68
N VAL A 149 27.75 14.28 11.96
CA VAL A 149 26.68 13.66 12.74
C VAL A 149 25.31 14.00 12.14
N PHE A 150 25.13 15.26 11.74
CA PHE A 150 23.92 15.68 11.02
C PHE A 150 23.74 14.92 9.71
N VAL A 151 24.77 14.83 8.87
CA VAL A 151 24.73 14.10 7.60
C VAL A 151 24.36 12.64 7.84
N LYS A 152 25.06 11.95 8.76
CA LYS A 152 24.78 10.55 9.10
C LYS A 152 23.35 10.35 9.61
N SER A 153 22.87 11.22 10.49
CA SER A 153 21.51 11.16 11.02
C SER A 153 20.46 11.37 9.94
N MET A 154 20.65 12.35 9.05
CA MET A 154 19.70 12.65 7.98
C MET A 154 19.66 11.55 6.92
N THR A 155 20.83 11.01 6.55
CA THR A 155 20.92 9.83 5.68
C THR A 155 20.13 8.66 6.26
N GLY A 156 20.29 8.37 7.56
CA GLY A 156 19.50 7.32 8.23
C GLY A 156 17.99 7.60 8.24
N VAL A 157 17.56 8.86 8.42
CA VAL A 157 16.14 9.24 8.35
C VAL A 157 15.57 9.06 6.93
N ILE A 158 16.34 9.43 5.91
CA ILE A 158 15.95 9.29 4.51
C ILE A 158 15.81 7.80 4.17
N PHE A 159 16.81 6.97 4.47
CA PHE A 159 16.73 5.52 4.24
C PHE A 159 15.59 4.87 5.03
N LYS A 160 15.36 5.28 6.29
CA LYS A 160 14.22 4.78 7.07
C LYS A 160 12.88 5.13 6.42
N SER A 161 12.75 6.33 5.85
CA SER A 161 11.53 6.71 5.12
C SER A 161 11.30 5.89 3.85
N GLN A 162 12.37 5.28 3.33
CA GLN A 162 12.33 4.33 2.24
C GLN A 162 12.16 2.88 2.71
N GLU A 163 11.86 2.57 3.98
CA GLU A 163 11.63 1.16 4.35
C GLU A 163 10.33 0.63 3.72
N VAL A 164 10.39 -0.61 3.21
CA VAL A 164 9.20 -1.28 2.69
C VAL A 164 8.41 -1.83 3.86
N SER A 165 7.16 -1.41 4.01
CA SER A 165 6.28 -2.00 5.01
C SER A 165 5.95 -3.45 4.62
N ILE A 166 6.36 -4.40 5.46
CA ILE A 166 6.11 -5.83 5.26
C ILE A 166 4.65 -6.25 5.53
N TYR A 167 3.84 -5.33 6.05
CA TYR A 167 2.42 -5.55 6.34
C TYR A 167 1.50 -5.23 5.16
N LEU A 168 2.09 -4.79 4.05
CA LEU A 168 1.35 -4.70 2.79
C LEU A 168 1.03 -6.10 2.26
N GLU A 169 0.14 -6.16 1.28
CA GLU A 169 -0.10 -7.39 0.53
C GLU A 169 1.24 -7.97 0.02
N PRO A 170 1.51 -9.27 0.18
CA PRO A 170 2.84 -9.86 -0.02
C PRO A 170 3.42 -9.66 -1.42
N ASN A 171 2.60 -9.69 -2.47
CA ASN A 171 3.08 -9.40 -3.83
C ASN A 171 3.47 -7.93 -3.99
N ARG A 172 2.77 -7.01 -3.32
CA ARG A 172 3.15 -5.59 -3.23
C ARG A 172 4.45 -5.39 -2.47
N VAL A 173 4.70 -6.14 -1.40
CA VAL A 173 5.98 -6.10 -0.68
C VAL A 173 7.11 -6.53 -1.62
N ALA A 174 6.95 -7.70 -2.27
CA ALA A 174 7.92 -8.22 -3.23
C ALA A 174 8.23 -7.21 -4.33
N TYR A 175 7.20 -6.59 -4.91
CA TYR A 175 7.35 -5.56 -5.92
C TYR A 175 8.20 -4.38 -5.44
N LEU A 176 7.94 -3.87 -4.23
CA LEU A 176 8.65 -2.71 -3.71
C LEU A 176 10.13 -2.98 -3.45
N TYR A 177 10.47 -4.19 -2.98
CA TYR A 177 11.86 -4.63 -2.87
C TYR A 177 12.52 -4.68 -4.25
N LEU A 178 11.93 -5.40 -5.20
CA LEU A 178 12.52 -5.60 -6.52
C LEU A 178 12.60 -4.31 -7.36
N ALA A 179 11.62 -3.40 -7.23
CA ALA A 179 11.62 -2.11 -7.90
C ALA A 179 12.75 -1.20 -7.38
N LYS A 180 13.02 -1.23 -6.08
CA LYS A 180 14.15 -0.49 -5.49
C LYS A 180 15.49 -1.11 -5.88
N LEU A 181 15.57 -2.44 -5.96
CA LEU A 181 16.76 -3.14 -6.43
C LEU A 181 17.10 -2.73 -7.87
N LYS A 182 16.10 -2.74 -8.76
CA LYS A 182 16.23 -2.34 -10.16
C LYS A 182 16.75 -0.90 -10.33
N ASN A 183 16.25 0.01 -9.50
CA ASN A 183 16.66 1.42 -9.57
C ASN A 183 18.00 1.71 -8.87
N GLN A 184 18.72 0.67 -8.41
CA GLN A 184 19.94 0.80 -7.59
C GLN A 184 19.71 1.60 -6.30
N LYS A 185 18.48 1.63 -5.80
CA LYS A 185 18.07 2.40 -4.61
C LYS A 185 17.90 1.55 -3.36
N LEU A 186 17.91 0.22 -3.48
CA LEU A 186 17.61 -0.66 -2.33
C LEU A 186 18.84 -1.00 -1.49
N ILE A 187 19.99 -1.26 -2.13
CA ILE A 187 21.14 -1.81 -1.41
C ILE A 187 21.94 -0.63 -0.83
N ASP A 188 21.84 -0.47 0.48
CA ASP A 188 22.54 0.53 1.28
C ASP A 188 23.30 -0.12 2.45
N ASP A 189 24.04 0.70 3.20
CA ASP A 189 24.85 0.27 4.35
C ASP A 189 24.02 -0.25 5.54
N THR A 190 22.68 -0.17 5.48
CA THR A 190 21.78 -0.72 6.50
C THR A 190 21.51 -2.22 6.32
N PHE A 191 21.84 -2.80 5.16
CA PHE A 191 21.76 -4.25 4.94
C PHE A 191 22.88 -4.98 5.66
N ALA A 192 22.56 -6.12 6.28
CA ALA A 192 23.60 -7.01 6.78
C ALA A 192 24.47 -7.48 5.60
N PHE A 193 25.78 -7.55 5.84
CA PHE A 193 26.76 -7.98 4.83
C PHE A 193 26.79 -7.12 3.57
N PHE A 194 26.40 -5.83 3.66
CA PHE A 194 26.40 -4.89 2.54
C PHE A 194 27.69 -4.94 1.71
N ASP A 195 28.85 -4.90 2.35
CA ASP A 195 30.15 -4.95 1.67
C ASP A 195 30.38 -6.22 0.84
N ASP A 196 29.80 -7.34 1.27
CA ASP A 196 29.90 -8.63 0.60
C ASP A 196 28.92 -8.73 -0.60
N ILE A 197 27.77 -8.04 -0.55
CA ILE A 197 26.70 -8.16 -1.57
C ILE A 197 26.63 -6.99 -2.56
N LYS A 198 27.21 -5.83 -2.26
CA LYS A 198 27.12 -4.61 -3.10
C LYS A 198 27.68 -4.75 -4.51
N HIS A 199 28.51 -5.76 -4.75
CA HIS A 199 29.13 -6.04 -6.05
C HIS A 199 28.35 -7.06 -6.89
N ILE A 200 27.28 -7.66 -6.35
CA ILE A 200 26.46 -8.62 -7.08
C ILE A 200 25.63 -7.88 -8.12
N ASP A 201 25.72 -8.32 -9.36
CA ASP A 201 24.84 -7.84 -10.43
C ASP A 201 23.53 -8.64 -10.43
N PHE A 202 22.45 -7.96 -10.06
CA PHE A 202 21.09 -8.49 -9.92
C PHE A 202 20.32 -8.37 -11.26
N ASP A 203 20.79 -9.11 -12.27
CA ASP A 203 20.33 -9.07 -13.67
C ASP A 203 19.20 -10.08 -14.00
N TYR A 204 18.75 -10.85 -13.01
CA TYR A 204 17.77 -11.94 -13.15
C TYR A 204 18.21 -13.02 -14.15
N SER A 205 19.51 -13.28 -14.26
CA SER A 205 20.10 -14.40 -15.02
C SER A 205 20.34 -15.62 -14.11
N PHE A 206 20.54 -16.79 -14.70
CA PHE A 206 20.98 -17.96 -13.94
C PHE A 206 22.37 -17.74 -13.35
N GLU A 207 23.25 -17.04 -14.07
CA GLU A 207 24.58 -16.66 -13.61
C GLU A 207 24.54 -15.80 -12.33
N SER A 208 23.53 -14.94 -12.17
CA SER A 208 23.35 -14.18 -10.94
C SER A 208 23.07 -15.06 -9.72
N ILE A 209 22.34 -16.18 -9.89
CA ILE A 209 22.09 -17.17 -8.83
C ILE A 209 23.41 -17.87 -8.45
N VAL A 210 24.23 -18.22 -9.42
CA VAL A 210 25.57 -18.81 -9.19
C VAL A 210 26.47 -17.85 -8.41
N ARG A 211 26.46 -16.55 -8.78
CA ARG A 211 27.19 -15.51 -8.05
C ARG A 211 26.68 -15.36 -6.62
N LEU A 212 25.36 -15.41 -6.43
CA LEU A 212 24.74 -15.33 -5.11
C LEU A 212 25.12 -16.52 -4.22
N ASP A 213 25.13 -17.75 -4.76
CA ASP A 213 25.61 -18.95 -4.07
C ASP A 213 27.05 -18.78 -3.58
N GLY A 214 27.93 -18.26 -4.44
CA GLY A 214 29.32 -17.95 -4.11
C GLY A 214 29.45 -16.87 -3.02
N ALA A 215 28.63 -15.82 -3.09
CA ALA A 215 28.60 -14.76 -2.09
C ALA A 215 28.12 -15.27 -0.72
N LEU A 216 27.00 -16.01 -0.66
CA LEU A 216 26.48 -16.60 0.57
C LEU A 216 27.49 -17.57 1.21
N SER A 217 28.16 -18.37 0.39
CA SER A 217 29.25 -19.27 0.84
C SER A 217 30.45 -18.51 1.42
N THR A 218 30.76 -17.34 0.85
CA THR A 218 31.85 -16.48 1.32
C THR A 218 31.47 -15.80 2.62
N ILE A 219 30.27 -15.21 2.70
CA ILE A 219 29.70 -14.59 3.90
C ILE A 219 29.72 -15.58 5.07
N LYS A 220 29.24 -16.81 4.84
CA LYS A 220 29.28 -17.86 5.87
C LYS A 220 30.69 -18.09 6.43
N LYS A 221 31.69 -18.20 5.56
CA LYS A 221 33.09 -18.46 5.97
C LYS A 221 33.71 -17.26 6.66
N THR A 222 33.54 -16.06 6.11
CA THR A 222 34.13 -14.82 6.62
C THR A 222 33.58 -14.49 8.02
N HIS A 223 32.26 -14.62 8.19
CA HIS A 223 31.57 -14.29 9.45
C HIS A 223 31.35 -15.50 10.36
N GLN A 224 31.89 -16.68 10.01
CA GLN A 224 31.80 -17.94 10.76
C GLN A 224 30.36 -18.34 11.13
N LEU A 225 29.42 -18.10 10.22
CA LEU A 225 28.00 -18.33 10.46
C LEU A 225 27.69 -19.83 10.59
N ASN A 226 26.90 -20.17 11.60
CA ASN A 226 26.49 -21.53 11.95
C ASN A 226 25.27 -21.50 12.89
N GLN A 227 24.68 -22.65 13.16
CA GLN A 227 23.42 -22.76 13.92
C GLN A 227 23.49 -22.08 15.31
N ALA A 228 24.65 -22.05 15.96
CA ALA A 228 24.79 -21.47 17.29
C ALA A 228 24.66 -19.94 17.32
N VAL A 229 24.99 -19.26 16.22
CA VAL A 229 24.91 -17.78 16.12
C VAL A 229 23.62 -17.30 15.47
N TYR A 230 22.81 -18.20 14.90
CA TYR A 230 21.59 -17.84 14.17
C TYR A 230 20.62 -16.96 14.97
N GLN A 231 20.39 -17.23 16.27
CA GLN A 231 19.50 -16.41 17.09
C GLN A 231 19.92 -14.94 17.16
N GLN A 232 21.22 -14.65 17.14
CA GLN A 232 21.74 -13.28 17.18
C GLN A 232 21.43 -12.50 15.89
N TYR A 233 21.33 -13.22 14.77
CA TYR A 233 21.02 -12.65 13.46
C TYR A 233 19.51 -12.62 13.19
N ALA A 234 18.74 -13.56 13.71
CA ALA A 234 17.29 -13.61 13.54
C ALA A 234 16.58 -12.36 14.09
N GLU A 235 17.16 -11.69 15.08
CA GLU A 235 16.65 -10.43 15.66
C GLU A 235 17.25 -9.17 15.01
N ASN A 236 18.15 -9.32 14.03
CA ASN A 236 18.82 -8.20 13.38
C ASN A 236 18.02 -7.70 12.17
N HIS A 237 17.52 -6.47 12.24
CA HIS A 237 16.75 -5.84 11.17
C HIS A 237 17.50 -5.72 9.83
N GLY A 238 18.82 -5.49 9.85
CA GLY A 238 19.62 -5.46 8.62
C GLY A 238 19.71 -6.83 7.95
N PHE A 239 19.70 -7.90 8.76
CA PHE A 239 19.70 -9.27 8.27
C PHE A 239 18.32 -9.68 7.74
N GLU A 240 17.25 -9.30 8.43
CA GLU A 240 15.87 -9.44 7.98
C GLU A 240 15.65 -8.81 6.59
N LYS A 241 16.11 -7.56 6.40
CA LYS A 241 16.04 -6.86 5.10
C LYS A 241 16.74 -7.63 3.99
N LEU A 242 17.95 -8.16 4.27
CA LEU A 242 18.71 -8.97 3.34
C LEU A 242 17.91 -10.22 2.92
N LEU A 243 17.35 -10.95 3.89
CA LEU A 243 16.57 -12.15 3.60
C LEU A 243 15.36 -11.87 2.73
N TYR A 244 14.61 -10.79 2.98
CA TYR A 244 13.50 -10.39 2.12
C TYR A 244 13.95 -10.07 0.70
N LEU A 245 15.00 -9.28 0.54
CA LEU A 245 15.56 -8.97 -0.77
C LEU A 245 15.94 -10.24 -1.54
N LEU A 246 16.75 -11.11 -0.92
CA LEU A 246 17.23 -12.32 -1.57
C LEU A 246 16.10 -13.30 -1.87
N ASN A 247 15.15 -13.47 -0.95
CA ASN A 247 13.96 -14.29 -1.15
C ASN A 247 13.18 -13.85 -2.39
N PHE A 248 12.84 -12.55 -2.47
CA PHE A 248 12.09 -12.01 -3.61
C PHE A 248 12.87 -12.06 -4.91
N TYR A 249 14.17 -11.75 -4.88
CA TYR A 249 15.01 -11.76 -6.08
C TYR A 249 15.19 -13.17 -6.65
N VAL A 250 15.50 -14.15 -5.80
CA VAL A 250 15.66 -15.55 -6.21
C VAL A 250 14.34 -16.08 -6.76
N GLY A 251 13.22 -15.81 -6.08
CA GLY A 251 11.89 -16.20 -6.56
C GLY A 251 11.57 -15.63 -7.94
N ALA A 252 11.76 -14.32 -8.13
CA ALA A 252 11.52 -13.66 -9.42
C ALA A 252 12.46 -14.18 -10.53
N THR A 253 13.72 -14.45 -10.21
CA THR A 253 14.69 -15.02 -11.15
C THR A 253 14.30 -16.44 -11.55
N PHE A 254 13.88 -17.26 -10.59
CA PHE A 254 13.40 -18.61 -10.83
C PHE A 254 12.14 -18.61 -11.70
N ALA A 255 11.16 -17.75 -11.39
CA ALA A 255 9.95 -17.61 -12.20
C ALA A 255 10.28 -17.26 -13.66
N LYS A 256 11.22 -16.34 -13.88
CA LYS A 256 11.70 -15.96 -15.21
C LYS A 256 12.37 -17.13 -15.96
N LEU A 257 13.22 -17.90 -15.27
CA LEU A 257 13.92 -19.05 -15.86
C LEU A 257 12.98 -20.24 -16.09
N PHE A 258 12.02 -20.45 -15.18
CA PHE A 258 10.97 -21.46 -15.27
C PHE A 258 9.85 -21.08 -16.23
N LYS A 259 9.78 -19.82 -16.64
CA LYS A 259 8.63 -19.26 -17.39
C LYS A 259 7.30 -19.63 -16.71
N SER A 260 7.24 -19.45 -15.39
CA SER A 260 6.11 -19.85 -14.54
C SER A 260 5.53 -18.67 -13.78
N THR A 261 4.28 -18.81 -13.33
CA THR A 261 3.69 -17.83 -12.42
C THR A 261 4.46 -17.79 -11.10
N LEU A 262 4.51 -16.61 -10.48
CA LEU A 262 5.00 -16.40 -9.12
C LEU A 262 4.02 -15.49 -8.39
N SER A 263 3.49 -16.01 -7.29
CA SER A 263 2.84 -15.19 -6.27
C SER A 263 3.49 -15.41 -4.92
N TRP A 264 3.29 -14.47 -4.02
CA TRP A 264 3.80 -14.51 -2.66
C TRP A 264 2.65 -14.69 -1.70
N LEU A 265 2.81 -15.61 -0.75
CA LEU A 265 1.90 -15.80 0.36
C LEU A 265 2.59 -15.38 1.65
N ASN A 266 1.88 -14.68 2.52
CA ASN A 266 2.37 -14.43 3.87
C ASN A 266 2.06 -15.63 4.79
N TYR A 267 2.68 -15.65 5.98
CA TYR A 267 2.47 -16.73 6.96
C TYR A 267 1.00 -16.99 7.27
N GLN A 268 0.19 -15.94 7.40
CA GLN A 268 -1.24 -16.06 7.70
C GLN A 268 -1.98 -16.78 6.56
N GLN A 269 -1.80 -16.32 5.32
CA GLN A 269 -2.40 -16.92 4.13
C GLN A 269 -1.97 -18.38 3.96
N LEU A 270 -0.71 -18.71 4.26
CA LEU A 270 -0.19 -20.08 4.22
C LEU A 270 -0.90 -20.98 5.24
N THR A 271 -1.08 -20.53 6.47
CA THR A 271 -1.78 -21.31 7.53
C THR A 271 -3.27 -21.48 7.27
N GLU A 272 -3.90 -20.55 6.54
CA GLU A 272 -5.29 -20.66 6.10
C GLU A 272 -5.45 -21.71 4.98
N GLN A 273 -4.43 -21.87 4.12
CA GLN A 273 -4.45 -22.79 2.98
C GLN A 273 -3.94 -24.20 3.32
N SER A 274 -3.08 -24.36 4.32
CA SER A 274 -2.54 -25.65 4.76
C SER A 274 -2.67 -25.82 6.28
N PRO A 275 -3.46 -26.79 6.78
CA PRO A 275 -3.73 -26.96 8.22
C PRO A 275 -2.57 -27.57 9.02
N SER A 276 -1.41 -27.83 8.41
CA SER A 276 -0.19 -28.19 9.12
C SER A 276 0.33 -26.97 9.89
N LYS A 277 0.50 -27.10 11.21
CA LYS A 277 1.03 -26.04 12.09
C LYS A 277 2.51 -25.79 11.78
N LEU A 278 2.80 -25.02 10.74
CA LEU A 278 4.15 -24.50 10.48
C LEU A 278 4.54 -23.53 11.61
N PRO A 279 5.78 -23.59 12.13
CA PRO A 279 6.19 -22.68 13.20
C PRO A 279 6.29 -21.25 12.67
N LYS A 280 5.90 -20.27 13.49
CA LYS A 280 6.06 -18.84 13.15
C LYS A 280 7.54 -18.49 13.16
N ARG A 281 8.16 -18.41 11.99
CA ARG A 281 9.56 -18.02 11.79
C ARG A 281 9.69 -17.13 10.56
N ILE A 282 10.78 -16.38 10.49
CA ILE A 282 11.05 -15.45 9.37
C ILE A 282 11.05 -16.17 8.02
N GLU A 283 11.50 -17.43 7.97
CA GLU A 283 11.56 -18.23 6.73
C GLU A 283 10.19 -18.53 6.12
N TYR A 284 9.13 -18.49 6.94
CA TYR A 284 7.75 -18.68 6.50
C TYR A 284 6.99 -17.36 6.37
N GLN A 285 7.66 -16.22 6.57
CA GLN A 285 7.04 -14.90 6.48
C GLN A 285 6.52 -14.62 5.08
N PHE A 286 7.30 -15.00 4.05
CA PHE A 286 6.92 -14.90 2.64
C PHE A 286 7.33 -16.18 1.90
N ILE A 287 6.33 -16.92 1.43
CA ILE A 287 6.50 -18.15 0.67
C ILE A 287 6.23 -17.88 -0.80
N ALA A 288 7.13 -18.37 -1.66
CA ALA A 288 6.94 -18.33 -3.10
C ALA A 288 5.93 -19.40 -3.49
N ASN A 289 4.93 -19.02 -4.27
CA ASN A 289 3.96 -19.93 -4.88
C ASN A 289 4.18 -19.93 -6.38
N PHE A 290 4.68 -21.05 -6.92
CA PHE A 290 4.88 -21.26 -8.34
C PHE A 290 3.81 -22.21 -8.86
N ASN A 291 2.82 -21.72 -9.61
CA ASN A 291 1.73 -22.56 -10.16
C ASN A 291 1.06 -23.47 -9.10
N ASP A 292 0.73 -22.93 -7.92
CA ASP A 292 0.14 -23.63 -6.76
C ASP A 292 1.08 -24.56 -5.96
N ASP A 293 2.38 -24.61 -6.31
CA ASP A 293 3.42 -25.25 -5.51
C ASP A 293 4.16 -24.25 -4.61
N HIS A 294 4.11 -24.50 -3.29
CA HIS A 294 4.67 -23.63 -2.25
C HIS A 294 6.12 -23.95 -1.92
N HIS A 295 6.98 -22.94 -2.00
CA HIS A 295 8.42 -23.06 -1.83
C HIS A 295 8.99 -22.01 -0.86
N ALA A 296 9.64 -22.48 0.20
CA ALA A 296 10.28 -21.65 1.22
C ALA A 296 11.72 -21.29 0.83
N ILE A 297 11.89 -20.43 -0.17
CA ILE A 297 13.22 -20.03 -0.69
C ILE A 297 14.11 -19.46 0.42
N MET A 298 13.53 -18.66 1.32
CA MET A 298 14.24 -18.09 2.47
C MET A 298 14.81 -19.16 3.42
N MET A 299 14.14 -20.31 3.56
CA MET A 299 14.67 -21.43 4.34
C MET A 299 15.96 -21.96 3.72
N THR A 300 16.01 -22.12 2.39
CA THR A 300 17.22 -22.53 1.68
C THR A 300 18.36 -21.54 1.91
N ILE A 301 18.10 -20.24 1.80
CA ILE A 301 19.10 -19.18 2.04
C ILE A 301 19.64 -19.25 3.48
N ASN A 302 18.76 -19.40 4.47
CA ASN A 302 19.16 -19.51 5.87
C ASN A 302 19.90 -20.81 6.17
N THR A 303 19.52 -21.93 5.57
CA THR A 303 20.27 -23.19 5.68
C THR A 303 21.68 -23.05 5.10
N MET A 304 21.84 -22.38 3.96
CA MET A 304 23.17 -22.12 3.41
C MET A 304 24.04 -21.33 4.38
N LEU A 305 23.50 -20.29 5.01
CA LEU A 305 24.23 -19.42 5.94
C LEU A 305 24.48 -20.08 7.31
N PHE A 306 23.53 -20.84 7.87
CA PHE A 306 23.55 -21.27 9.28
C PHE A 306 23.42 -22.78 9.51
N ASP A 307 23.28 -23.62 8.48
CA ASP A 307 23.12 -25.08 8.62
C ASP A 307 21.88 -25.48 9.45
N LEU A 308 20.74 -24.82 9.23
CA LEU A 308 19.53 -25.00 10.04
C LEU A 308 18.78 -26.31 9.78
N ASP A 309 18.79 -26.81 8.53
CA ASP A 309 18.05 -27.99 8.11
C ASP A 309 18.86 -28.84 7.11
N SER A 310 19.12 -30.10 7.44
CA SER A 310 19.89 -31.02 6.59
C SER A 310 19.12 -31.51 5.37
N ASP A 311 17.79 -31.40 5.38
CA ASP A 311 16.92 -31.91 4.31
C ASP A 311 16.70 -30.85 3.20
N CYS A 312 17.09 -29.60 3.46
CA CYS A 312 17.08 -28.53 2.45
C CYS A 312 18.32 -28.60 1.55
N PRO A 313 18.21 -28.23 0.26
CA PRO A 313 19.37 -28.14 -0.62
C PRO A 313 20.44 -27.17 -0.09
N ASN A 314 21.70 -27.52 -0.31
CA ASN A 314 22.86 -26.77 0.18
C ASN A 314 23.30 -25.61 -0.73
N SER A 315 22.57 -25.35 -1.82
CA SER A 315 22.78 -24.21 -2.70
C SER A 315 21.48 -23.83 -3.41
N LEU A 316 21.38 -22.57 -3.87
CA LEU A 316 20.27 -22.10 -4.68
C LEU A 316 20.24 -22.78 -6.05
N VAL A 317 21.40 -23.11 -6.63
CA VAL A 317 21.46 -23.89 -7.88
C VAL A 317 20.86 -25.29 -7.68
N ALA A 318 21.18 -25.97 -6.58
CA ALA A 318 20.61 -27.27 -6.28
C ALA A 318 19.10 -27.18 -6.02
N PHE A 319 18.66 -26.12 -5.33
CA PHE A 319 17.25 -25.85 -5.11
C PHE A 319 16.49 -25.53 -6.41
N TYR A 320 17.10 -24.74 -7.32
CA TYR A 320 16.56 -24.48 -8.65
C TYR A 320 16.30 -25.78 -9.42
N GLU A 321 17.28 -26.68 -9.52
CA GLU A 321 17.12 -27.94 -10.25
C GLU A 321 16.11 -28.89 -9.57
N LEU A 322 15.96 -28.82 -8.24
CA LEU A 322 14.97 -29.62 -7.50
C LEU A 322 13.53 -29.23 -7.84
N ILE A 323 13.26 -27.93 -7.94
CA ILE A 323 11.88 -27.41 -8.12
C ILE A 323 11.57 -27.07 -9.59
N LYS A 324 12.54 -27.27 -10.49
CA LYS A 324 12.40 -27.00 -11.92
C LYS A 324 11.30 -27.87 -12.54
N PRO A 325 10.29 -27.29 -13.20
CA PRO A 325 9.24 -28.06 -13.85
C PRO A 325 9.78 -28.98 -14.96
N THR A 326 9.27 -30.21 -15.05
CA THR A 326 9.75 -31.25 -15.99
C THR A 326 9.20 -31.12 -17.42
N SER A 327 8.34 -30.14 -17.70
CA SER A 327 7.74 -29.90 -19.03
C SER A 327 7.72 -28.41 -19.34
N GLN A 328 8.49 -28.00 -20.36
CA GLN A 328 8.44 -26.65 -20.92
C GLN A 328 8.52 -26.73 -22.44
N VAL A 329 7.59 -26.08 -23.13
CA VAL A 329 7.87 -25.46 -24.43
C VAL A 329 7.22 -24.08 -24.38
N VAL A 330 8.00 -23.03 -24.57
CA VAL A 330 7.49 -21.68 -24.87
C VAL A 330 8.37 -21.15 -25.99
N ILE A 331 7.77 -20.92 -27.15
CA ILE A 331 8.40 -20.35 -28.34
C ILE A 331 8.33 -18.82 -28.25
N THR A 332 9.49 -18.16 -28.22
CA THR A 332 9.63 -16.70 -28.35
C THR A 332 9.97 -16.35 -29.80
N GLU A 333 9.09 -15.66 -30.53
CA GLU A 333 9.36 -15.13 -31.88
C GLU A 333 9.35 -13.59 -31.93
N GLN A 334 10.32 -12.99 -32.63
CA GLN A 334 10.46 -11.55 -32.82
C GLN A 334 9.63 -11.02 -34.01
N ARG A 335 9.35 -9.70 -34.04
CA ARG A 335 8.64 -9.02 -35.14
C ARG A 335 9.45 -9.12 -36.43
N GLN A 336 9.03 -9.96 -37.37
CA GLN A 336 9.61 -10.04 -38.71
C GLN A 336 8.67 -9.45 -39.77
N ASN A 337 9.21 -8.83 -40.83
CA ASN A 337 8.44 -8.30 -41.96
C ASN A 337 7.60 -9.36 -42.69
N SER A 338 7.96 -10.64 -42.57
CA SER A 338 7.20 -11.79 -43.09
C SER A 338 5.77 -11.91 -42.53
N HIS A 339 5.49 -11.31 -41.35
CA HIS A 339 4.16 -11.35 -40.74
C HIS A 339 3.12 -10.46 -41.44
N HIS A 340 3.53 -9.37 -42.10
CA HIS A 340 2.59 -8.51 -42.85
C HIS A 340 1.99 -9.24 -44.07
N GLU A 341 2.77 -10.11 -44.73
CA GLU A 341 2.28 -10.95 -45.81
C GLU A 341 1.32 -12.05 -45.32
N LEU A 342 1.50 -12.51 -44.07
CA LEU A 342 0.61 -13.48 -43.43
C LEU A 342 -0.73 -12.84 -43.00
N ILE A 343 -0.72 -11.58 -42.53
CA ILE A 343 -1.96 -10.83 -42.25
C ILE A 343 -2.84 -10.74 -43.50
N GLN A 344 -2.25 -10.48 -44.68
CA GLN A 344 -3.00 -10.40 -45.94
C GLN A 344 -3.64 -11.74 -46.35
N LYS A 345 -3.10 -12.87 -45.87
CA LYS A 345 -3.63 -14.21 -46.11
C LYS A 345 -4.77 -14.59 -45.14
N LEU A 346 -4.96 -13.86 -44.05
CA LEU A 346 -6.08 -14.08 -43.13
C LEU A 346 -7.42 -13.78 -43.81
N PRO A 347 -8.51 -14.48 -43.46
CA PRO A 347 -9.85 -14.14 -43.92
C PRO A 347 -10.22 -12.69 -43.59
N LYS A 348 -10.80 -11.95 -44.55
CA LYS A 348 -11.23 -10.54 -44.33
C LYS A 348 -12.12 -10.33 -43.08
N PRO A 349 -13.06 -11.23 -42.75
CA PRO A 349 -13.84 -11.11 -41.52
C PRO A 349 -12.98 -11.19 -40.25
N TRP A 350 -11.94 -12.02 -40.25
CA TRP A 350 -10.99 -12.15 -39.15
C TRP A 350 -10.20 -10.87 -38.98
N GLN A 351 -9.65 -10.35 -40.08
CA GLN A 351 -8.91 -9.09 -40.06
C GLN A 351 -9.74 -7.94 -39.46
N SER A 352 -11.01 -7.87 -39.82
CA SER A 352 -11.92 -6.82 -39.33
C SER A 352 -12.21 -6.98 -37.84
N ALA A 353 -12.48 -8.20 -37.36
CA ALA A 353 -12.77 -8.47 -35.96
C ALA A 353 -11.55 -8.21 -35.05
N PHE A 354 -10.35 -8.55 -35.49
CA PHE A 354 -9.12 -8.29 -34.71
C PHE A 354 -8.76 -6.80 -34.64
N LYS A 355 -9.05 -6.02 -35.70
CA LYS A 355 -8.95 -4.56 -35.62
C LYS A 355 -9.94 -3.98 -34.60
N VAL A 356 -11.19 -4.45 -34.63
CA VAL A 356 -12.20 -4.05 -33.64
C VAL A 356 -11.76 -4.40 -32.21
N ALA A 357 -11.18 -5.59 -32.00
CA ALA A 357 -10.63 -5.98 -30.70
C ALA A 357 -9.57 -4.99 -30.20
N GLY A 358 -8.62 -4.57 -31.05
CA GLY A 358 -7.64 -3.55 -30.70
C GLY A 358 -8.26 -2.19 -30.35
N ALA A 359 -9.28 -1.76 -31.09
CA ALA A 359 -10.01 -0.52 -30.80
C ALA A 359 -10.79 -0.56 -29.47
N MET A 360 -11.40 -1.70 -29.14
CA MET A 360 -12.10 -1.88 -27.86
C MET A 360 -11.13 -1.91 -26.68
N LEU A 361 -9.97 -2.55 -26.82
CA LEU A 361 -8.89 -2.47 -25.83
C LEU A 361 -8.43 -1.02 -25.62
N ALA A 362 -8.23 -0.26 -26.70
CA ALA A 362 -7.85 1.14 -26.62
C ALA A 362 -8.89 1.98 -25.83
N LYS A 363 -10.19 1.81 -26.12
CA LYS A 363 -11.28 2.48 -25.39
C LYS A 363 -11.26 2.16 -23.89
N GLY A 364 -11.04 0.89 -23.55
CA GLY A 364 -10.92 0.45 -22.15
C GLY A 364 -9.72 1.09 -21.45
N LEU A 365 -8.53 1.00 -22.05
CA LEU A 365 -7.29 1.55 -21.50
C LEU A 365 -7.33 3.07 -21.33
N VAL A 366 -7.93 3.82 -22.27
CA VAL A 366 -8.12 5.27 -22.13
C VAL A 366 -9.03 5.58 -20.94
N SER A 367 -10.13 4.84 -20.78
CA SER A 367 -11.04 5.01 -19.64
C SER A 367 -10.32 4.78 -18.30
N ILE A 368 -9.55 3.68 -18.21
CA ILE A 368 -8.75 3.35 -17.03
C ILE A 368 -7.69 4.43 -16.75
N TYR A 369 -6.98 4.89 -17.78
CA TYR A 369 -5.96 5.93 -17.65
C TYR A 369 -6.55 7.26 -17.14
N GLU A 370 -7.76 7.60 -17.58
CA GLU A 370 -8.53 8.75 -17.11
C GLU A 370 -9.23 8.53 -15.75
N SER A 371 -9.06 7.35 -15.13
CA SER A 371 -9.73 6.96 -13.88
C SER A 371 -11.27 6.96 -13.97
N LYS A 372 -11.80 6.58 -15.13
CA LYS A 372 -13.22 6.35 -15.40
C LYS A 372 -13.51 4.84 -15.42
N PRO A 373 -14.74 4.41 -15.08
CA PRO A 373 -15.11 3.00 -15.17
C PRO A 373 -15.04 2.53 -16.62
N VAL A 374 -14.58 1.29 -16.82
CA VAL A 374 -14.67 0.62 -18.11
C VAL A 374 -16.13 0.23 -18.32
N VAL A 375 -16.73 0.76 -19.38
CA VAL A 375 -18.10 0.38 -19.77
C VAL A 375 -18.03 -0.94 -20.55
N PRO A 376 -18.58 -2.06 -20.03
CA PRO A 376 -18.65 -3.31 -20.77
C PRO A 376 -19.44 -3.10 -22.04
N SER A 377 -18.94 -3.59 -23.17
CA SER A 377 -19.54 -3.32 -24.46
C SER A 377 -19.36 -4.47 -25.45
N CYS A 378 -20.23 -4.51 -26.43
CA CYS A 378 -20.20 -5.47 -27.52
C CYS A 378 -20.28 -4.73 -28.86
N PHE A 379 -19.32 -5.00 -29.73
CA PHE A 379 -19.40 -4.69 -31.14
C PHE A 379 -20.17 -5.78 -31.88
N LYS A 380 -21.07 -5.37 -32.77
CA LYS A 380 -21.75 -6.24 -33.73
C LYS A 380 -21.88 -5.58 -35.10
N TYR A 381 -22.00 -6.39 -36.14
CA TYR A 381 -22.24 -5.93 -37.50
C TYR A 381 -23.65 -6.32 -37.94
N GLU A 382 -24.50 -5.32 -38.18
CA GLU A 382 -25.87 -5.56 -38.60
C GLU A 382 -25.94 -5.73 -40.13
N LEU A 383 -26.26 -6.94 -40.60
CA LEU A 383 -26.34 -7.25 -42.04
C LEU A 383 -27.42 -6.43 -42.77
N GLN A 384 -28.53 -6.12 -42.10
CA GLN A 384 -29.66 -5.40 -42.69
C GLN A 384 -29.32 -3.93 -42.95
N SER A 385 -28.71 -3.25 -41.98
CA SER A 385 -28.33 -1.85 -42.07
C SER A 385 -26.94 -1.64 -42.69
N LYS A 386 -26.14 -2.72 -42.82
CA LYS A 386 -24.72 -2.70 -43.21
C LYS A 386 -23.86 -1.78 -42.34
N GLN A 387 -24.25 -1.61 -41.08
CA GLN A 387 -23.57 -0.73 -40.14
C GLN A 387 -22.93 -1.50 -38.99
N SER A 388 -21.79 -0.98 -38.54
CA SER A 388 -21.14 -1.39 -37.30
C SER A 388 -21.80 -0.69 -36.12
N LYS A 389 -22.09 -1.45 -35.06
CA LYS A 389 -22.74 -0.92 -33.86
C LYS A 389 -21.97 -1.35 -32.62
N PHE A 390 -21.71 -0.39 -31.74
CA PHE A 390 -21.26 -0.64 -30.37
C PHE A 390 -22.47 -0.55 -29.46
N VAL A 391 -22.63 -1.57 -28.61
CA VAL A 391 -23.70 -1.67 -27.63
C VAL A 391 -23.06 -1.77 -26.26
N ASP A 392 -23.32 -0.80 -25.41
CA ASP A 392 -22.92 -0.88 -24.00
C ASP A 392 -23.84 -1.87 -23.28
N ILE A 393 -23.29 -2.62 -22.33
CA ILE A 393 -23.98 -3.65 -21.56
C ILE A 393 -24.24 -3.08 -20.17
N ASP A 394 -25.50 -2.72 -19.94
CA ASP A 394 -26.01 -2.20 -18.68
C ASP A 394 -26.80 -3.33 -17.99
N ASP A 395 -26.10 -4.13 -17.18
CA ASP A 395 -26.60 -5.33 -16.50
C ASP A 395 -25.85 -5.53 -15.18
N ASP A 396 -26.50 -6.12 -14.17
CA ASP A 396 -25.90 -6.40 -12.85
C ASP A 396 -24.75 -7.42 -12.94
N ASN A 397 -24.74 -8.28 -13.98
CA ASN A 397 -23.60 -9.13 -14.31
C ASN A 397 -23.22 -8.99 -15.79
N PRO A 398 -22.45 -7.94 -16.13
CA PRO A 398 -22.19 -7.58 -17.52
C PRO A 398 -21.39 -8.67 -18.26
N LEU A 399 -20.57 -9.46 -17.57
CA LEU A 399 -19.81 -10.56 -18.17
C LEU A 399 -20.71 -11.74 -18.57
N ILE A 400 -21.65 -12.15 -17.69
CA ILE A 400 -22.63 -13.18 -18.03
C ILE A 400 -23.48 -12.69 -19.21
N LYS A 401 -23.98 -11.46 -19.13
CA LYS A 401 -24.81 -10.89 -20.20
C LYS A 401 -24.08 -10.81 -21.53
N LEU A 402 -22.82 -10.39 -21.51
CA LEU A 402 -21.96 -10.35 -22.68
C LEU A 402 -21.78 -11.75 -23.28
N ASN A 403 -21.52 -12.76 -22.45
CA ASN A 403 -21.39 -14.14 -22.90
C ASN A 403 -22.70 -14.68 -23.49
N GLU A 404 -23.85 -14.44 -22.85
CA GLU A 404 -25.16 -14.82 -23.40
C GLU A 404 -25.40 -14.18 -24.77
N LEU A 405 -25.13 -12.89 -24.89
CA LEU A 405 -25.28 -12.14 -26.14
C LEU A 405 -24.39 -12.74 -27.26
N LEU A 406 -23.14 -13.06 -26.92
CA LEU A 406 -22.17 -13.70 -27.82
C LEU A 406 -22.50 -15.17 -28.13
N GLN A 407 -23.18 -15.91 -27.26
CA GLN A 407 -23.58 -17.28 -27.59
C GLN A 407 -24.86 -17.33 -28.43
N ASN A 408 -25.84 -16.49 -28.08
CA ASN A 408 -27.16 -16.52 -28.71
C ASN A 408 -27.19 -15.82 -30.08
N ASN A 409 -26.30 -14.84 -30.31
CA ASN A 409 -26.25 -14.03 -31.53
C ASN A 409 -27.65 -13.62 -32.05
N PRO A 410 -28.45 -12.92 -31.24
CA PRO A 410 -29.87 -12.68 -31.54
C PRO A 410 -30.07 -11.87 -32.84
N ASP A 411 -29.10 -11.04 -33.21
CA ASP A 411 -29.13 -10.21 -34.41
C ASP A 411 -28.57 -10.91 -35.66
N ASN A 412 -28.18 -12.19 -35.54
CA ASN A 412 -27.54 -12.97 -36.59
C ASN A 412 -26.32 -12.24 -37.21
N SER A 413 -25.55 -11.56 -36.36
CA SER A 413 -24.34 -10.83 -36.75
C SER A 413 -23.28 -11.81 -37.27
N PRO A 414 -22.51 -11.45 -38.32
CA PRO A 414 -21.45 -12.33 -38.82
C PRO A 414 -20.24 -12.41 -37.88
N CYS A 415 -20.02 -11.36 -37.10
CA CYS A 415 -19.00 -11.27 -36.07
C CYS A 415 -19.49 -10.47 -34.86
N MET A 416 -19.03 -10.83 -33.68
CA MET A 416 -19.25 -10.06 -32.46
C MET A 416 -17.96 -10.02 -31.65
N VAL A 417 -17.66 -8.86 -31.09
CA VAL A 417 -16.48 -8.67 -30.22
C VAL A 417 -16.96 -8.04 -28.92
N GLY A 418 -16.81 -8.75 -27.82
CA GLY A 418 -17.11 -8.27 -26.48
C GLY A 418 -15.88 -7.74 -25.79
N ALA A 419 -16.03 -6.70 -24.97
CA ALA A 419 -15.02 -6.22 -24.04
C ALA A 419 -15.63 -6.02 -22.66
N CYS A 420 -14.93 -6.50 -21.63
CA CYS A 420 -15.31 -6.31 -20.23
C CYS A 420 -14.06 -6.18 -19.37
N ASP A 421 -14.16 -5.41 -18.30
CA ASP A 421 -13.18 -5.42 -17.23
C ASP A 421 -13.37 -6.67 -16.37
N VAL A 422 -12.27 -7.33 -16.02
CA VAL A 422 -12.26 -8.59 -15.27
C VAL A 422 -11.07 -8.64 -14.33
N LEU A 423 -11.16 -9.46 -13.30
CA LEU A 423 -10.01 -9.83 -12.48
C LEU A 423 -9.44 -11.16 -13.01
N VAL A 424 -8.15 -11.18 -13.33
CA VAL A 424 -7.45 -12.38 -13.81
C VAL A 424 -6.29 -12.72 -12.89
N SER A 425 -5.94 -14.00 -12.83
CA SER A 425 -4.67 -14.43 -12.22
C SER A 425 -3.65 -14.56 -13.35
N THR A 426 -2.57 -13.79 -13.29
CA THR A 426 -1.42 -13.87 -14.22
C THR A 426 -0.20 -14.44 -13.52
N ASP A 427 0.90 -14.50 -14.25
CA ASP A 427 2.22 -14.89 -13.74
C ASP A 427 2.73 -14.01 -12.59
N MET A 428 2.07 -12.88 -12.30
CA MET A 428 2.42 -11.93 -11.24
C MET A 428 1.35 -11.89 -10.11
N GLY A 429 0.39 -12.81 -10.12
CA GLY A 429 -0.71 -12.88 -9.17
C GLY A 429 -2.03 -12.30 -9.71
N LYS A 430 -2.98 -11.98 -8.82
CA LYS A 430 -4.28 -11.42 -9.21
C LYS A 430 -4.12 -9.97 -9.65
N THR A 431 -4.52 -9.68 -10.87
CA THR A 431 -4.43 -8.36 -11.48
C THR A 431 -5.68 -8.04 -12.28
N ASP A 432 -6.00 -6.75 -12.37
CA ASP A 432 -7.06 -6.27 -13.24
C ASP A 432 -6.66 -6.51 -14.71
N ALA A 433 -7.64 -6.86 -15.55
CA ALA A 433 -7.43 -7.05 -16.98
C ALA A 433 -8.66 -6.70 -17.79
N LEU A 434 -8.42 -6.28 -19.04
CA LEU A 434 -9.46 -6.19 -20.05
C LEU A 434 -9.60 -7.54 -20.75
N MET A 435 -10.77 -8.16 -20.64
CA MET A 435 -11.11 -9.35 -21.39
C MET A 435 -11.78 -8.98 -22.71
N ILE A 436 -11.33 -9.61 -23.78
CA ILE A 436 -11.90 -9.51 -25.11
C ILE A 436 -12.38 -10.89 -25.55
N HIS A 437 -13.64 -10.99 -25.98
CA HIS A 437 -14.24 -12.21 -26.50
C HIS A 437 -14.67 -12.01 -27.95
N ILE A 438 -14.00 -12.69 -28.87
CA ILE A 438 -14.21 -12.59 -30.32
C ILE A 438 -14.94 -13.83 -30.80
N LYS A 439 -16.14 -13.65 -31.34
CA LYS A 439 -16.95 -14.69 -31.98
C LYS A 439 -17.14 -14.38 -33.46
N LEU A 440 -16.77 -15.32 -34.31
CA LEU A 440 -17.04 -15.31 -35.75
C LEU A 440 -17.93 -16.50 -36.08
N TYR A 441 -19.17 -16.23 -36.48
CA TYR A 441 -20.19 -17.28 -36.67
C TYR A 441 -20.20 -17.87 -38.08
N HIS A 442 -19.64 -17.16 -39.06
CA HIS A 442 -19.56 -17.61 -40.45
C HIS A 442 -18.19 -18.20 -40.75
N LYS A 443 -18.13 -19.20 -41.64
CA LYS A 443 -16.88 -19.92 -41.94
C LYS A 443 -15.78 -18.98 -42.49
N PRO A 444 -14.53 -19.07 -41.99
CA PRO A 444 -14.11 -19.96 -40.91
C PRO A 444 -14.54 -19.43 -39.53
N VAL A 445 -15.21 -20.31 -38.78
CA VAL A 445 -15.74 -20.01 -37.44
C VAL A 445 -14.58 -19.87 -36.48
N LEU A 446 -14.67 -18.90 -35.58
CA LEU A 446 -13.66 -18.63 -34.57
C LEU A 446 -14.36 -18.24 -33.26
N ASP A 447 -13.87 -18.79 -32.16
CA ASP A 447 -14.27 -18.43 -30.81
C ASP A 447 -12.99 -18.24 -30.02
N LEU A 448 -12.72 -17.01 -29.60
CA LEU A 448 -11.44 -16.63 -29.02
C LEU A 448 -11.64 -15.70 -27.84
N LYS A 449 -11.01 -16.03 -26.71
CA LYS A 449 -10.94 -15.16 -25.54
C LYS A 449 -9.50 -14.73 -25.31
N LEU A 450 -9.34 -13.43 -25.10
CA LEU A 450 -8.07 -12.76 -24.90
C LEU A 450 -8.16 -11.94 -23.62
N VAL A 451 -7.06 -11.80 -22.91
CA VAL A 451 -6.98 -10.93 -21.73
C VAL A 451 -5.76 -10.03 -21.83
N MET A 452 -5.94 -8.75 -21.51
CA MET A 452 -4.86 -7.77 -21.42
C MET A 452 -4.79 -7.25 -19.99
N PRO A 453 -3.86 -7.75 -19.19
CA PRO A 453 -3.65 -7.24 -17.84
C PRO A 453 -3.26 -5.76 -17.85
N TYR A 454 -3.66 -5.03 -16.82
CA TYR A 454 -3.31 -3.63 -16.67
C TYR A 454 -3.15 -3.23 -15.20
N ARG A 455 -2.61 -2.04 -15.00
CA ARG A 455 -2.44 -1.39 -13.70
C ARG A 455 -2.93 0.05 -13.78
N THR A 456 -3.71 0.46 -12.78
CA THR A 456 -4.24 1.83 -12.71
C THR A 456 -3.19 2.84 -12.22
N ARG A 457 -3.40 4.13 -12.48
CA ARG A 457 -2.51 5.23 -12.02
C ARG A 457 -2.35 5.30 -10.49
N ARG A 458 -3.26 4.70 -9.71
CA ARG A 458 -3.23 4.71 -8.25
C ARG A 458 -2.21 3.73 -7.66
N HIS A 459 -1.73 2.80 -8.47
CA HIS A 459 -0.69 1.85 -8.06
C HIS A 459 0.70 2.46 -8.21
N ILE A 460 1.63 2.04 -7.33
CA ILE A 460 3.03 2.49 -7.34
C ILE A 460 3.67 2.06 -8.67
N GLY A 461 4.30 3.02 -9.36
CA GLY A 461 4.83 2.86 -10.73
C GLY A 461 3.89 3.37 -11.83
N GLY A 462 2.71 3.88 -11.48
CA GLY A 462 1.78 4.51 -12.40
C GLY A 462 1.04 3.53 -13.31
N PHE A 463 0.34 4.08 -14.30
CA PHE A 463 -0.44 3.29 -15.26
C PHE A 463 0.48 2.51 -16.20
N CYS A 464 0.21 1.22 -16.36
CA CYS A 464 0.80 0.39 -17.39
C CYS A 464 -0.17 -0.72 -17.82
N PHE A 465 0.08 -1.33 -18.97
CA PHE A 465 -0.64 -2.49 -19.46
C PHE A 465 0.34 -3.50 -20.07
N PHE A 466 -0.06 -4.76 -20.00
CA PHE A 466 0.78 -5.92 -20.25
C PHE A 466 0.40 -6.61 -21.57
N PRO A 467 1.22 -7.54 -22.07
CA PRO A 467 0.91 -8.26 -23.30
C PRO A 467 -0.41 -9.04 -23.19
N ILE A 468 -1.08 -9.19 -24.33
CA ILE A 468 -2.30 -9.99 -24.47
C ILE A 468 -1.95 -11.47 -24.29
N SER A 469 -2.68 -12.14 -23.40
CA SER A 469 -2.64 -13.58 -23.20
C SER A 469 -3.84 -14.26 -23.83
N PHE A 470 -3.61 -15.40 -24.49
CA PHE A 470 -4.63 -16.22 -25.14
C PHE A 470 -5.17 -17.27 -24.17
N TYR A 471 -6.49 -17.50 -24.16
CA TYR A 471 -7.11 -18.53 -23.33
C TYR A 471 -6.92 -19.94 -23.95
N GLU A 472 -6.09 -20.79 -23.35
CA GLU A 472 -5.63 -22.03 -23.97
C GLU A 472 -6.65 -23.18 -23.99
N PHE A 473 -7.54 -23.23 -23.00
CA PHE A 473 -8.54 -24.32 -22.89
C PHE A 473 -9.52 -24.32 -24.06
N ASP A 474 -9.81 -23.14 -24.63
CA ASP A 474 -10.70 -22.95 -25.79
C ASP A 474 -9.90 -22.69 -27.11
N LEU A 475 -8.57 -22.74 -27.09
CA LEU A 475 -7.78 -22.49 -28.31
C LEU A 475 -8.05 -23.60 -29.33
N LEU A 476 -8.55 -23.24 -30.52
CA LEU A 476 -8.79 -24.23 -31.58
C LEU A 476 -7.51 -25.01 -31.89
N GLU A 477 -7.64 -26.33 -32.13
CA GLU A 477 -6.55 -27.21 -32.56
C GLU A 477 -5.72 -26.65 -33.72
N VAL A 478 -6.36 -25.93 -34.65
CA VAL A 478 -5.69 -25.27 -35.78
C VAL A 478 -4.69 -24.20 -35.31
N LEU A 479 -5.02 -23.45 -34.25
CA LEU A 479 -4.13 -22.46 -33.66
C LEU A 479 -3.01 -23.13 -32.85
N LYS A 480 -3.31 -24.24 -32.15
CA LYS A 480 -2.31 -25.04 -31.43
C LYS A 480 -1.27 -25.66 -32.35
N THR A 481 -1.67 -26.05 -33.56
CA THR A 481 -0.79 -26.67 -34.56
C THR A 481 -0.07 -25.66 -35.47
N GLN A 482 -0.42 -24.38 -35.41
CA GLN A 482 0.14 -23.30 -36.24
C GLN A 482 0.46 -22.04 -35.42
N PRO A 483 1.56 -22.04 -34.63
CA PRO A 483 1.91 -20.94 -33.72
C PRO A 483 2.04 -19.57 -34.41
N HIS A 484 2.54 -19.56 -35.65
CA HIS A 484 2.67 -18.36 -36.49
C HIS A 484 1.32 -17.65 -36.74
N LEU A 485 0.20 -18.38 -36.71
CA LEU A 485 -1.14 -17.81 -36.87
C LEU A 485 -1.53 -17.00 -35.63
N VAL A 486 -1.16 -17.46 -34.44
CA VAL A 486 -1.40 -16.75 -33.17
C VAL A 486 -0.59 -15.45 -33.13
N THR A 487 0.69 -15.50 -33.55
CA THR A 487 1.55 -14.31 -33.71
C THR A 487 0.93 -13.30 -34.68
N THR A 488 0.40 -13.78 -35.81
CA THR A 488 -0.22 -12.93 -36.84
C THR A 488 -1.49 -12.25 -36.32
N ILE A 489 -2.32 -12.97 -35.53
CA ILE A 489 -3.52 -12.44 -34.89
C ILE A 489 -3.15 -11.37 -33.86
N ALA A 490 -2.21 -11.67 -32.96
CA ALA A 490 -1.76 -10.74 -31.94
C ALA A 490 -1.21 -9.44 -32.57
N LEU A 491 -0.36 -9.56 -33.60
CA LEU A 491 0.21 -8.41 -34.30
C LEU A 491 -0.87 -7.47 -34.85
N LEU A 492 -1.91 -8.02 -35.47
CA LEU A 492 -3.00 -7.20 -36.02
C LEU A 492 -3.81 -6.48 -34.94
N ILE A 493 -4.00 -7.11 -33.77
CA ILE A 493 -4.66 -6.48 -32.62
C ILE A 493 -3.79 -5.34 -32.08
N TYR A 494 -2.48 -5.56 -31.92
CA TYR A 494 -1.54 -4.53 -31.46
C TYR A 494 -1.42 -3.36 -32.42
N GLU A 495 -1.37 -3.60 -33.74
CA GLU A 495 -1.34 -2.52 -34.74
C GLU A 495 -2.58 -1.62 -34.65
N SER A 496 -3.75 -2.22 -34.44
CA SER A 496 -4.97 -1.46 -34.24
C SER A 496 -5.01 -0.74 -32.89
N LEU A 497 -4.53 -1.40 -31.82
CA LEU A 497 -4.44 -0.82 -30.47
C LEU A 497 -3.51 0.41 -30.45
N GLU A 498 -2.31 0.27 -31.02
CA GLU A 498 -1.31 1.34 -31.11
C GLU A 498 -1.87 2.53 -31.91
N PHE A 499 -2.51 2.26 -33.05
CA PHE A 499 -3.14 3.29 -33.88
C PHE A 499 -4.23 4.07 -33.12
N GLU A 500 -5.14 3.36 -32.47
CA GLU A 500 -6.26 3.97 -31.73
C GLU A 500 -5.79 4.72 -30.48
N LEU A 501 -4.82 4.19 -29.75
CA LEU A 501 -4.22 4.88 -28.60
C LEU A 501 -3.48 6.15 -29.02
N ASN A 502 -2.70 6.11 -30.10
CA ASN A 502 -1.98 7.29 -30.59
C ASN A 502 -2.91 8.41 -31.08
N GLN A 503 -4.13 8.08 -31.54
CA GLN A 503 -5.13 9.09 -31.88
C GLN A 503 -5.78 9.75 -30.66
N ASN A 504 -6.08 8.97 -29.62
CA ASN A 504 -6.82 9.46 -28.46
C ASN A 504 -5.91 10.08 -27.38
N MET A 505 -4.73 9.49 -27.15
CA MET A 505 -3.78 9.86 -26.10
C MET A 505 -2.34 9.64 -26.59
N ALA A 506 -1.73 10.67 -27.18
CA ALA A 506 -0.36 10.60 -27.67
C ALA A 506 0.61 10.08 -26.59
N HIS A 507 1.49 9.15 -27.00
CA HIS A 507 2.52 8.50 -26.16
C HIS A 507 2.02 7.45 -25.15
N LEU A 508 0.70 7.25 -24.97
CA LEU A 508 0.19 6.28 -23.98
C LEU A 508 0.66 4.85 -24.26
N TYR A 509 0.72 4.44 -25.53
CA TYR A 509 1.23 3.12 -25.92
C TYR A 509 2.72 2.97 -25.56
N ALA A 510 3.53 3.95 -25.96
CA ALA A 510 4.98 3.94 -25.73
C ALA A 510 5.36 4.04 -24.24
N SER A 511 4.59 4.77 -23.42
CA SER A 511 4.85 4.93 -21.99
C SER A 511 4.20 3.86 -21.11
N GLY A 512 3.10 3.26 -21.59
CA GLY A 512 2.25 2.37 -20.80
C GLY A 512 2.48 0.88 -21.05
N PHE A 513 2.98 0.49 -22.22
CA PHE A 513 3.19 -0.92 -22.54
C PHE A 513 4.44 -1.49 -21.84
N VAL A 514 4.29 -2.56 -21.06
CA VAL A 514 5.37 -3.23 -20.31
C VAL A 514 5.27 -4.74 -20.51
N ASN A 515 6.32 -5.40 -20.99
CA ASN A 515 6.35 -6.85 -21.14
C ASN A 515 6.52 -7.55 -19.77
N GLU A 516 5.65 -8.52 -19.44
CA GLU A 516 5.60 -9.23 -18.15
C GLU A 516 6.94 -9.90 -17.78
N ASN A 517 7.65 -10.48 -18.76
CA ASN A 517 8.95 -11.12 -18.53
C ASN A 517 10.13 -10.14 -18.36
N ASN A 518 9.90 -8.85 -18.68
CA ASN A 518 10.89 -7.77 -18.54
C ASN A 518 10.55 -6.80 -17.41
N PHE A 519 9.54 -7.12 -16.59
CA PHE A 519 9.10 -6.26 -15.49
C PHE A 519 10.26 -5.81 -14.59
N PHE A 520 11.24 -6.70 -14.36
CA PHE A 520 12.41 -6.42 -13.54
C PHE A 520 13.74 -6.20 -14.30
N ALA A 521 13.80 -6.42 -15.62
CA ALA A 521 15.04 -6.26 -16.41
C ALA A 521 15.32 -4.78 -16.78
N ASN A 522 16.61 -4.42 -16.88
CA ASN A 522 17.05 -3.10 -17.34
C ASN A 522 16.66 -2.88 -18.80
N ILE A 523 15.98 -1.76 -19.07
CA ILE A 523 15.50 -1.38 -20.40
C ILE A 523 16.68 -0.78 -21.17
N GLN A 524 17.44 -1.61 -21.88
CA GLN A 524 18.28 -1.15 -22.99
C GLN A 524 18.23 -2.02 -24.25
N GLU A 525 17.47 -3.12 -24.27
CA GLU A 525 17.27 -3.91 -25.49
C GLU A 525 15.88 -3.69 -26.10
N GLU A 526 15.84 -3.61 -27.43
CA GLU A 526 14.63 -3.44 -28.24
C GLU A 526 13.54 -4.43 -27.81
N GLN A 527 12.38 -3.89 -27.41
CA GLN A 527 11.31 -4.66 -26.79
C GLN A 527 10.64 -5.62 -27.78
N SER A 528 10.63 -6.91 -27.47
CA SER A 528 9.89 -7.94 -28.21
C SER A 528 8.37 -7.74 -28.04
N LEU A 529 7.67 -7.64 -29.18
CA LEU A 529 6.25 -7.26 -29.31
C LEU A 529 5.22 -8.39 -29.11
N VAL A 530 5.62 -9.65 -28.87
CA VAL A 530 4.69 -10.79 -28.70
C VAL A 530 5.22 -11.76 -27.64
N VAL A 531 4.34 -12.18 -26.71
CA VAL A 531 4.55 -13.31 -25.78
C VAL A 531 3.44 -14.32 -26.09
N LEU A 532 3.78 -15.55 -26.47
CA LEU A 532 2.84 -16.66 -26.56
C LEU A 532 3.15 -17.63 -25.41
N ALA A 533 2.23 -17.78 -24.46
CA ALA A 533 2.34 -18.76 -23.38
C ALA A 533 1.56 -20.03 -23.76
N ASP A 534 2.21 -21.19 -23.67
CA ASP A 534 1.67 -22.54 -23.97
C ASP A 534 1.21 -23.28 -22.69
N LYS A 535 0.91 -22.53 -21.61
CA LYS A 535 0.20 -23.00 -20.39
C LYS A 535 -0.30 -21.83 -19.56
N VAL A 536 -1.45 -21.27 -19.95
CA VAL A 536 -2.25 -20.46 -19.03
C VAL A 536 -3.17 -21.41 -18.26
N GLU A 537 -2.72 -21.92 -17.12
CA GLU A 537 -3.63 -22.49 -16.14
C GLU A 537 -4.44 -21.36 -15.49
N LEU A 538 -5.60 -21.10 -16.07
CA LEU A 538 -6.63 -20.31 -15.43
C LEU A 538 -7.29 -21.17 -14.36
N SER A 539 -6.93 -20.89 -13.11
CA SER A 539 -7.76 -21.25 -11.96
C SER A 539 -9.06 -20.44 -12.06
N LEU A 540 -10.00 -20.96 -12.85
CA LEU A 540 -11.41 -20.61 -12.77
C LEU A 540 -11.94 -21.21 -11.46
N LEU A 541 -11.52 -20.65 -10.33
CA LEU A 541 -12.42 -20.68 -9.18
C LEU A 541 -13.66 -19.89 -9.60
N PRO A 542 -14.87 -20.48 -9.51
CA PRO A 542 -16.08 -19.70 -9.72
C PRO A 542 -16.04 -18.59 -8.68
N LEU A 543 -15.78 -17.36 -9.10
CA LEU A 543 -16.00 -16.21 -8.25
C LEU A 543 -17.51 -16.00 -8.29
N TYR A 544 -18.17 -16.63 -7.32
CA TYR A 544 -19.06 -15.98 -6.38
C TYR A 544 -20.02 -14.95 -7.00
N THR A 545 -21.31 -15.13 -6.77
CA THR A 545 -22.36 -14.18 -7.17
C THR A 545 -22.00 -12.72 -6.83
N PRO A 546 -22.54 -11.70 -7.54
CA PRO A 546 -22.36 -10.30 -7.15
C PRO A 546 -22.64 -10.04 -5.66
N GLU A 547 -23.52 -10.82 -5.04
CA GLU A 547 -23.76 -10.81 -3.58
C GLU A 547 -22.59 -11.37 -2.76
N GLU A 548 -21.95 -12.46 -3.18
CA GLU A 548 -20.77 -13.05 -2.52
C GLU A 548 -19.48 -12.27 -2.83
N MET A 549 -19.39 -11.63 -3.99
CA MET A 549 -18.37 -10.63 -4.32
C MET A 549 -18.57 -9.36 -3.51
N ALA A 550 -19.79 -8.82 -3.42
CA ALA A 550 -20.08 -7.68 -2.57
C ALA A 550 -19.86 -7.99 -1.10
N LYS A 551 -20.11 -9.24 -0.66
CA LYS A 551 -19.83 -9.73 0.70
C LYS A 551 -18.32 -9.89 0.97
N ARG A 552 -17.51 -10.28 -0.02
CA ARG A 552 -16.04 -10.37 0.10
C ARG A 552 -15.29 -9.07 -0.23
N GLU A 553 -15.85 -8.17 -1.03
CA GLU A 553 -15.35 -6.80 -1.23
C GLU A 553 -15.71 -5.92 -0.03
N GLU A 554 -16.88 -6.16 0.57
CA GLU A 554 -17.16 -5.78 1.97
C GLU A 554 -16.06 -6.35 2.87
N GLU A 555 -15.90 -7.70 2.91
CA GLU A 555 -14.73 -8.51 3.36
C GLU A 555 -13.39 -7.74 3.38
N LYS A 556 -13.00 -7.22 2.21
CA LYS A 556 -11.69 -6.62 1.89
C LYS A 556 -11.58 -5.12 2.17
N SER A 557 -12.70 -4.41 2.30
CA SER A 557 -12.73 -2.98 2.63
C SER A 557 -12.68 -2.72 4.14
N TYR A 558 -12.65 -3.78 4.96
CA TYR A 558 -12.68 -3.64 6.40
C TYR A 558 -11.30 -3.36 6.98
N ILE A 559 -11.24 -2.31 7.80
CA ILE A 559 -10.11 -2.10 8.69
C ILE A 559 -10.34 -3.00 9.91
N GLY A 560 -9.52 -4.04 10.05
CA GLY A 560 -9.51 -4.88 11.25
C GLY A 560 -9.10 -4.04 12.47
N ALA A 561 -9.80 -4.20 13.58
CA ALA A 561 -9.47 -3.48 14.81
C ALA A 561 -8.04 -3.82 15.28
N PHE A 562 -7.64 -5.08 15.16
CA PHE A 562 -6.31 -5.55 15.55
C PHE A 562 -5.20 -4.94 14.68
N ASP A 563 -5.46 -4.69 13.39
CA ASP A 563 -4.49 -4.10 12.46
C ASP A 563 -4.14 -2.66 12.84
N VAL A 564 -5.11 -1.90 13.36
CA VAL A 564 -4.86 -0.53 13.85
C VAL A 564 -4.22 -0.56 15.23
N ILE A 565 -4.64 -1.50 16.09
CA ILE A 565 -4.05 -1.71 17.43
C ILE A 565 -2.57 -2.05 17.35
N ASN A 566 -2.15 -2.88 16.39
CA ASN A 566 -0.75 -3.27 16.22
C ASN A 566 0.18 -2.12 15.81
N ARG A 567 -0.37 -0.96 15.40
CA ARG A 567 0.40 0.26 15.14
C ARG A 567 0.81 0.97 16.43
N LEU A 568 0.19 0.65 17.57
CA LEU A 568 0.59 1.16 18.87
C LEU A 568 1.91 0.52 19.30
N ALA A 569 2.85 1.35 19.75
CA ALA A 569 4.08 0.86 20.37
C ALA A 569 3.73 0.02 21.62
N PRO A 570 4.54 -1.00 22.01
CA PRO A 570 4.21 -1.88 23.14
C PRO A 570 3.88 -1.13 24.44
N ASN A 571 4.63 -0.05 24.74
CA ASN A 571 4.40 0.80 25.91
C ASN A 571 3.09 1.61 25.87
N GLN A 572 2.42 1.68 24.72
CA GLN A 572 1.14 2.37 24.52
C GLN A 572 -0.04 1.40 24.52
N ARG A 573 0.19 0.08 24.55
CA ARG A 573 -0.88 -0.93 24.46
C ARG A 573 -1.69 -1.07 25.74
N GLU A 574 -1.13 -0.69 26.89
CA GLU A 574 -1.85 -0.62 28.17
C GLU A 574 -3.08 0.29 28.09
N TYR A 575 -3.05 1.31 27.22
CA TYR A 575 -4.17 2.20 26.94
C TYR A 575 -5.47 1.48 26.55
N LEU A 576 -5.38 0.29 25.97
CA LEU A 576 -6.53 -0.50 25.53
C LEU A 576 -7.31 -1.14 26.69
N GLN A 577 -6.70 -1.17 27.88
CA GLN A 577 -7.32 -1.66 29.09
C GLN A 577 -8.20 -0.57 29.71
N VAL A 578 -9.40 -0.97 30.11
CA VAL A 578 -10.41 -0.12 30.71
C VAL A 578 -10.65 -0.54 32.15
N ILE A 579 -11.04 0.42 32.99
CA ILE A 579 -11.41 0.17 34.37
C ILE A 579 -12.94 0.23 34.45
N ALA A 580 -13.57 -0.93 34.63
CA ALA A 580 -15.01 -1.08 34.70
C ALA A 580 -15.57 -0.63 36.06
N PRO A 581 -16.57 0.27 36.10
CA PRO A 581 -17.21 0.67 37.35
C PRO A 581 -18.15 -0.42 37.91
N ASP A 582 -18.41 -0.39 39.21
CA ASP A 582 -19.26 -1.38 39.91
C ASP A 582 -20.66 -1.55 39.29
N TRP A 583 -21.26 -0.45 38.83
CA TRP A 583 -22.59 -0.49 38.23
C TRP A 583 -22.58 -1.27 36.91
N LEU A 584 -21.51 -1.14 36.12
CA LEU A 584 -21.40 -1.81 34.82
C LEU A 584 -21.26 -3.32 34.99
N LEU A 585 -20.49 -3.77 36.00
CA LEU A 585 -20.34 -5.19 36.32
C LEU A 585 -21.65 -5.86 36.77
N LYS A 586 -22.61 -5.08 37.27
CA LYS A 586 -23.94 -5.55 37.70
C LYS A 586 -25.01 -5.37 36.62
N ASP A 587 -24.73 -4.58 35.58
CA ASP A 587 -25.63 -4.31 34.46
C ASP A 587 -25.39 -5.33 33.34
N VAL A 588 -26.45 -5.67 32.58
CA VAL A 588 -26.33 -6.54 31.41
C VAL A 588 -25.36 -5.94 30.38
N LEU A 589 -25.22 -4.61 30.31
CA LEU A 589 -24.23 -3.91 29.50
C LEU A 589 -22.79 -4.37 29.79
N GLY A 590 -22.49 -4.79 31.03
CA GLY A 590 -21.17 -5.29 31.43
C GLY A 590 -20.71 -6.54 30.68
N SER A 591 -21.63 -7.29 30.06
CA SER A 591 -21.23 -8.42 29.20
C SER A 591 -20.40 -7.99 27.98
N GLN A 592 -20.42 -6.69 27.62
CA GLN A 592 -19.51 -6.12 26.61
C GLN A 592 -18.03 -6.35 27.00
N LEU A 593 -17.68 -6.28 28.29
CA LEU A 593 -16.30 -6.40 28.79
C LEU A 593 -15.69 -7.77 28.47
N ALA A 594 -16.47 -8.84 28.61
CA ALA A 594 -16.04 -10.20 28.29
C ALA A 594 -15.79 -10.43 26.79
N HIS A 595 -16.39 -9.59 25.93
CA HIS A 595 -16.22 -9.65 24.48
C HIS A 595 -15.16 -8.66 23.95
N MET A 596 -14.61 -7.78 24.79
CA MET A 596 -13.55 -6.86 24.36
C MET A 596 -12.31 -7.56 23.78
N PRO A 597 -11.81 -8.71 24.32
CA PRO A 597 -10.74 -9.47 23.65
C PRO A 597 -11.08 -9.82 22.20
N THR A 598 -12.30 -10.33 21.98
CA THR A 598 -12.78 -10.72 20.64
C THR A 598 -12.95 -9.51 19.74
N LEU A 599 -13.50 -8.41 20.26
CA LEU A 599 -13.65 -7.15 19.51
C LEU A 599 -12.27 -6.61 19.09
N TYR A 600 -11.29 -6.59 19.97
CA TYR A 600 -9.95 -6.12 19.61
C TYR A 600 -9.22 -7.06 18.65
N ARG A 601 -9.29 -8.39 18.84
CA ARG A 601 -8.55 -9.37 18.03
C ARG A 601 -9.19 -9.67 16.67
N ARG A 602 -10.53 -9.69 16.62
CA ARG A 602 -11.30 -10.17 15.46
C ARG A 602 -12.39 -9.20 15.01
N GLY A 603 -12.53 -8.07 15.68
CA GLY A 603 -13.52 -7.07 15.30
C GLY A 603 -13.09 -6.27 14.08
N ARG A 604 -14.09 -5.72 13.39
CA ARG A 604 -13.92 -4.75 12.30
C ARG A 604 -14.39 -3.37 12.74
N ILE A 605 -13.80 -2.34 12.14
CA ILE A 605 -14.15 -0.95 12.41
C ILE A 605 -15.25 -0.51 11.43
N VAL A 606 -16.34 0.03 11.97
CA VAL A 606 -17.43 0.67 11.19
C VAL A 606 -17.82 2.01 11.82
N TRP A 607 -18.53 2.84 11.07
CA TRP A 607 -19.11 4.06 11.60
C TRP A 607 -20.43 3.78 12.31
N ALA A 608 -20.67 4.49 13.41
CA ALA A 608 -21.93 4.48 14.12
C ALA A 608 -22.43 5.91 14.32
N SER A 609 -23.74 6.04 14.50
CA SER A 609 -24.38 7.25 14.98
C SER A 609 -25.04 7.05 16.35
N LEU A 610 -24.99 8.09 17.17
CA LEU A 610 -25.60 8.16 18.47
C LEU A 610 -27.11 8.35 18.35
N ILE A 611 -27.89 7.46 18.97
CA ILE A 611 -29.33 7.64 19.16
C ILE A 611 -29.57 8.42 20.45
N TRP A 612 -28.98 7.94 21.56
CA TRP A 612 -29.11 8.57 22.87
C TRP A 612 -27.93 8.19 23.77
N ALA A 613 -27.54 9.05 24.71
CA ALA A 613 -26.63 8.70 25.80
C ALA A 613 -27.01 9.44 27.07
N ASN A 614 -26.51 8.95 28.21
CA ASN A 614 -26.62 9.65 29.48
C ASN A 614 -26.00 11.06 29.36
N HIS A 615 -26.74 12.08 29.79
CA HIS A 615 -26.37 13.50 29.68
C HIS A 615 -24.98 13.84 30.25
N GLN A 616 -24.49 13.09 31.24
CA GLN A 616 -23.17 13.32 31.83
C GLN A 616 -22.03 13.18 30.82
N ILE A 617 -22.16 12.35 29.78
CA ILE A 617 -21.09 12.13 28.78
C ILE A 617 -20.84 13.34 27.88
N PHE A 618 -21.73 14.33 27.88
CA PHE A 618 -21.59 15.57 27.09
C PHE A 618 -20.90 16.70 27.85
N SER A 619 -20.59 16.51 29.13
CA SER A 619 -19.83 17.45 29.96
C SER A 619 -18.55 16.80 30.50
N GLN A 620 -17.59 17.61 30.94
CA GLN A 620 -16.40 17.10 31.63
C GLN A 620 -16.80 16.33 32.91
N GLY A 621 -16.03 15.29 33.23
CA GLY A 621 -16.24 14.46 34.41
C GLY A 621 -15.47 13.15 34.31
N GLU A 622 -15.50 12.36 35.38
CA GLU A 622 -14.77 11.08 35.48
C GLU A 622 -15.65 9.87 35.11
N GLU A 623 -16.98 10.01 35.15
CA GLU A 623 -17.92 8.91 35.03
C GLU A 623 -18.16 8.49 33.57
N SER A 624 -17.76 7.27 33.21
CA SER A 624 -18.10 6.65 31.92
C SER A 624 -19.56 6.21 31.88
N CYS A 625 -20.20 6.33 30.72
CA CYS A 625 -21.67 6.32 30.61
C CYS A 625 -22.19 5.27 29.62
N ALA A 626 -23.45 4.85 29.78
CA ALA A 626 -24.15 4.06 28.78
C ALA A 626 -24.81 4.97 27.71
N GLY A 627 -25.01 4.41 26.53
CA GLY A 627 -25.91 4.96 25.52
C GLY A 627 -26.25 3.93 24.45
N GLU A 628 -26.93 4.39 23.41
CA GLU A 628 -27.46 3.61 22.30
C GLU A 628 -26.92 4.15 21.00
N VAL A 629 -26.44 3.24 20.16
CA VAL A 629 -25.91 3.56 18.83
C VAL A 629 -26.62 2.78 17.75
N ILE A 630 -26.80 3.42 16.61
CA ILE A 630 -27.15 2.79 15.35
C ILE A 630 -25.89 2.68 14.49
N PHE A 631 -25.72 1.55 13.83
CA PHE A 631 -24.62 1.34 12.91
C PHE A 631 -25.06 0.44 11.78
N ASP A 632 -24.32 0.54 10.69
CA ASP A 632 -24.43 -0.39 9.58
C ASP A 632 -23.44 -1.54 9.82
N PRO A 633 -23.91 -2.79 10.06
CA PRO A 633 -23.01 -3.93 10.21
C PRO A 633 -22.08 -4.09 9.01
N ARG A 634 -22.52 -3.68 7.81
CA ARG A 634 -21.79 -3.75 6.54
C ARG A 634 -20.90 -2.53 6.27
N GLY A 635 -21.07 -1.44 7.02
CA GLY A 635 -20.25 -0.23 6.89
C GLY A 635 -20.44 0.57 5.59
N ARG A 636 -21.57 0.41 4.89
CA ARG A 636 -21.86 1.06 3.60
C ARG A 636 -22.58 2.40 3.72
N THR A 637 -23.34 2.57 4.79
CA THR A 637 -24.20 3.75 5.00
C THR A 637 -23.34 5.00 5.23
N SER A 638 -23.65 6.09 4.53
CA SER A 638 -22.91 7.35 4.69
C SER A 638 -23.12 7.96 6.09
N LEU A 639 -22.20 8.81 6.53
CA LEU A 639 -22.29 9.44 7.86
C LEU A 639 -23.56 10.29 8.04
N ASP A 640 -23.99 10.96 6.98
CA ASP A 640 -25.18 11.83 7.02
C ASP A 640 -26.48 11.01 7.07
N GLU A 641 -26.54 9.90 6.33
CA GLU A 641 -27.66 8.95 6.41
C GLU A 641 -27.73 8.26 7.78
N LEU A 642 -26.60 7.78 8.30
CA LEU A 642 -26.54 7.18 9.66
C LEU A 642 -27.04 8.15 10.73
N ARG A 643 -26.69 9.44 10.62
CA ARG A 643 -27.20 10.48 11.53
C ARG A 643 -28.71 10.66 11.39
N ALA A 644 -29.22 10.73 10.17
CA ALA A 644 -30.66 10.86 9.91
C ALA A 644 -31.45 9.68 10.51
N TYR A 645 -30.99 8.45 10.33
CA TYR A 645 -31.64 7.28 10.93
C TYR A 645 -31.58 7.29 12.47
N GLY A 646 -30.46 7.73 13.05
CA GLY A 646 -30.33 7.92 14.50
C GLY A 646 -31.33 8.93 15.05
N GLU A 647 -31.50 10.06 14.36
CA GLU A 647 -32.47 11.11 14.71
C GLU A 647 -33.92 10.60 14.61
N MET A 648 -34.24 9.81 13.60
CA MET A 648 -35.56 9.18 13.44
C MET A 648 -35.90 8.25 14.61
N LEU A 649 -34.94 7.41 15.05
CA LEU A 649 -35.16 6.56 16.23
C LEU A 649 -35.27 7.36 17.52
N TYR A 650 -34.44 8.39 17.68
CA TYR A 650 -34.52 9.26 18.86
C TYR A 650 -35.89 9.94 18.98
N ALA A 651 -36.50 10.34 17.85
CA ALA A 651 -37.85 10.92 17.83
C ALA A 651 -38.95 9.99 18.35
N LEU A 652 -38.73 8.66 18.39
CA LEU A 652 -39.66 7.71 18.98
C LEU A 652 -39.65 7.73 20.51
N LYS A 653 -38.61 8.28 21.15
CA LYS A 653 -38.49 8.32 22.61
C LYS A 653 -39.66 9.09 23.23
N GLY A 654 -40.36 8.46 24.18
CA GLY A 654 -41.55 9.04 24.83
C GLY A 654 -42.82 9.07 23.97
N SER A 655 -42.80 8.50 22.76
CA SER A 655 -43.96 8.40 21.88
C SER A 655 -44.71 7.06 22.02
N THR A 656 -45.89 6.95 21.41
CA THR A 656 -46.66 5.69 21.30
C THR A 656 -46.99 5.38 19.84
N PRO A 657 -46.04 4.85 19.06
CA PRO A 657 -46.25 4.51 17.66
C PRO A 657 -47.32 3.43 17.50
N LYS A 658 -48.05 3.45 16.38
CA LYS A 658 -49.03 2.41 16.03
C LYS A 658 -48.36 1.14 15.53
N GLU A 659 -47.24 1.29 14.83
CA GLU A 659 -46.50 0.18 14.24
C GLU A 659 -45.78 -0.65 15.33
N PRO A 660 -45.92 -1.99 15.34
CA PRO A 660 -45.39 -2.82 16.42
C PRO A 660 -43.86 -2.75 16.60
N ASP A 661 -43.10 -2.68 15.50
CA ASP A 661 -41.64 -2.62 15.53
C ASP A 661 -41.12 -1.27 16.07
N GLN A 662 -41.73 -0.16 15.67
CA GLN A 662 -41.45 1.17 16.26
C GLN A 662 -41.82 1.23 17.74
N LEU A 663 -42.91 0.57 18.15
CA LEU A 663 -43.34 0.54 19.55
C LEU A 663 -42.29 -0.16 20.46
N VAL A 664 -41.57 -1.16 19.96
CA VAL A 664 -40.48 -1.81 20.72
C VAL A 664 -39.37 -0.81 21.00
N TYR A 665 -38.96 -0.03 19.99
CA TYR A 665 -37.95 1.03 20.15
C TYR A 665 -38.41 2.16 21.06
N ALA A 666 -39.65 2.64 20.90
CA ALA A 666 -40.22 3.68 21.76
C ALA A 666 -40.20 3.25 23.24
N ARG A 667 -40.56 1.99 23.53
CA ARG A 667 -40.50 1.41 24.88
C ARG A 667 -39.06 1.29 25.40
N HIS A 668 -38.15 0.77 24.58
CA HIS A 668 -36.74 0.62 24.93
C HIS A 668 -36.09 1.97 25.25
N LEU A 669 -36.19 2.96 24.36
CA LEU A 669 -35.57 4.28 24.53
C LEU A 669 -36.17 5.11 25.67
N THR A 670 -37.41 4.81 26.08
CA THR A 670 -38.07 5.45 27.24
C THR A 670 -37.64 4.81 28.57
N GLN A 671 -37.20 3.56 28.56
CA GLN A 671 -36.70 2.85 29.74
C GLN A 671 -35.17 2.93 29.82
N GLU A 672 -34.64 3.85 30.64
CA GLU A 672 -33.19 4.13 30.71
C GLU A 672 -32.31 2.94 31.11
N ASN A 673 -32.87 1.91 31.74
CA ASN A 673 -32.16 0.67 32.13
C ASN A 673 -32.36 -0.48 31.13
N SER A 674 -33.14 -0.28 30.08
CA SER A 674 -33.29 -1.28 29.01
C SER A 674 -32.00 -1.37 28.21
N ARG A 675 -31.67 -2.57 27.73
CA ARG A 675 -30.46 -2.84 26.92
C ARG A 675 -30.82 -3.70 25.71
N VAL A 676 -30.27 -3.37 24.55
CA VAL A 676 -30.44 -4.12 23.31
C VAL A 676 -29.08 -4.39 22.67
N PHE A 677 -28.95 -5.51 21.97
CA PHE A 677 -27.70 -5.89 21.29
C PHE A 677 -28.03 -6.46 19.93
N GLY A 678 -27.62 -5.75 18.86
CA GLY A 678 -27.88 -6.16 17.48
C GLY A 678 -29.36 -6.15 17.12
N MET A 679 -30.16 -5.23 17.69
CA MET A 679 -31.58 -5.13 17.38
C MET A 679 -31.76 -4.51 15.98
N PRO A 680 -32.53 -5.15 15.07
CA PRO A 680 -32.67 -4.67 13.70
C PRO A 680 -33.57 -3.43 13.61
N TYR A 681 -33.18 -2.47 12.78
CA TYR A 681 -33.92 -1.22 12.54
C TYR A 681 -35.39 -1.47 12.14
N PRO A 682 -36.35 -0.61 12.56
CA PRO A 682 -37.76 -0.77 12.24
C PRO A 682 -38.00 -0.75 10.73
N LYS A 683 -38.50 -1.87 10.19
CA LYS A 683 -38.86 -1.99 8.76
C LYS A 683 -40.00 -1.05 8.38
N SER A 684 -40.83 -0.66 9.34
CA SER A 684 -41.91 0.32 9.12
C SER A 684 -41.43 1.76 8.98
N LEU A 685 -40.18 2.08 9.35
CA LEU A 685 -39.57 3.38 9.08
C LEU A 685 -38.84 3.38 7.75
N ASP A 686 -37.99 2.38 7.52
CA ASP A 686 -37.28 2.19 6.26
C ASP A 686 -36.78 0.75 6.13
N ASN A 687 -36.60 0.25 4.90
CA ASN A 687 -36.13 -1.10 4.63
C ASN A 687 -34.60 -1.14 4.46
N VAL A 688 -33.89 -0.88 5.55
CA VAL A 688 -32.42 -0.84 5.61
C VAL A 688 -31.87 -1.87 6.61
N GLU A 689 -30.69 -2.41 6.33
CA GLU A 689 -30.03 -3.41 7.18
C GLU A 689 -29.17 -2.76 8.27
N LEU A 690 -29.78 -1.94 9.12
CA LEU A 690 -29.09 -1.28 10.24
C LEU A 690 -29.35 -2.03 11.56
N SER A 691 -28.39 -1.92 12.48
CA SER A 691 -28.45 -2.54 13.81
C SER A 691 -28.31 -1.50 14.91
N VAL A 692 -28.99 -1.75 16.03
CA VAL A 692 -28.97 -0.92 17.23
C VAL A 692 -28.44 -1.72 18.40
N SER A 693 -27.49 -1.12 19.13
CA SER A 693 -26.88 -1.72 20.31
C SER A 693 -26.63 -0.71 21.41
N SER A 694 -26.80 -1.17 22.65
CA SER A 694 -26.34 -0.48 23.84
C SER A 694 -24.82 -0.56 23.90
N VAL A 695 -24.18 0.57 24.15
CA VAL A 695 -22.72 0.70 24.22
C VAL A 695 -22.32 1.44 25.50
N TRP A 696 -21.20 1.01 26.08
CA TRP A 696 -20.52 1.74 27.13
C TRP A 696 -19.48 2.70 26.55
N PHE A 697 -19.67 3.99 26.79
CA PHE A 697 -18.74 5.06 26.46
C PHE A 697 -17.70 5.22 27.56
N TYR A 698 -16.57 4.55 27.38
CA TYR A 698 -15.40 4.78 28.22
C TYR A 698 -14.78 6.14 27.86
N ARG A 699 -14.81 7.10 28.80
CA ARG A 699 -14.41 8.49 28.51
C ARG A 699 -13.00 8.61 27.93
N ARG A 700 -12.06 7.83 28.44
CA ARG A 700 -10.66 7.89 27.98
C ARG A 700 -10.52 7.50 26.52
N HIS A 701 -11.46 6.73 25.96
CA HIS A 701 -11.49 6.38 24.55
C HIS A 701 -12.08 7.48 23.65
N LEU A 702 -12.46 8.63 24.20
CA LEU A 702 -12.89 9.81 23.44
C LEU A 702 -11.79 10.88 23.48
N PRO A 703 -11.51 11.60 22.37
CA PRO A 703 -10.40 12.57 22.28
C PRO A 703 -10.33 13.59 23.43
N ASN A 704 -11.49 14.06 23.88
CA ASN A 704 -11.63 15.06 24.94
C ASN A 704 -12.46 14.56 26.13
N GLY A 705 -12.70 13.25 26.23
CA GLY A 705 -13.50 12.68 27.31
C GLY A 705 -14.99 12.92 27.22
N MET A 706 -15.48 13.50 26.12
CA MET A 706 -16.88 13.90 25.93
C MET A 706 -17.39 13.49 24.54
N LEU A 707 -18.68 13.17 24.43
CA LEU A 707 -19.34 13.01 23.12
C LEU A 707 -19.53 14.37 22.44
N SER A 708 -18.62 14.70 21.53
CA SER A 708 -18.57 16.02 20.86
C SER A 708 -19.19 16.01 19.47
N ASP A 709 -19.43 14.83 18.90
CA ASP A 709 -20.22 14.60 17.69
C ASP A 709 -21.17 13.41 17.91
N THR A 710 -22.16 13.26 17.04
CA THR A 710 -23.09 12.14 17.02
C THR A 710 -22.62 11.00 16.14
N VAL A 711 -21.51 11.12 15.40
CA VAL A 711 -20.94 10.03 14.59
C VAL A 711 -19.50 9.74 15.01
N PHE A 712 -19.15 8.47 15.14
CA PHE A 712 -17.83 8.02 15.57
C PHE A 712 -17.57 6.56 15.17
N PRO A 713 -16.29 6.14 15.09
CA PRO A 713 -15.96 4.76 14.78
C PRO A 713 -16.21 3.83 15.98
N ILE A 714 -16.76 2.66 15.70
CA ILE A 714 -16.96 1.56 16.65
C ILE A 714 -16.30 0.28 16.11
N ILE A 715 -16.07 -0.66 17.01
CA ILE A 715 -15.63 -2.02 16.71
C ILE A 715 -16.82 -2.95 16.87
N ILE A 716 -17.06 -3.78 15.85
CA ILE A 716 -18.12 -4.78 15.82
C ILE A 716 -17.55 -6.16 15.47
N SER A 717 -18.24 -7.23 15.87
CA SER A 717 -17.90 -8.59 15.47
C SER A 717 -19.13 -9.48 15.50
N GLU A 718 -19.29 -10.36 14.51
CA GLU A 718 -20.38 -11.33 14.45
C GLU A 718 -20.34 -12.31 15.64
N ASP A 719 -19.14 -12.62 16.14
CA ASP A 719 -18.90 -13.51 17.29
C ASP A 719 -19.39 -12.93 18.63
N THR A 720 -19.75 -11.65 18.66
CA THR A 720 -20.06 -10.91 19.90
C THR A 720 -21.55 -10.64 20.10
N LYS A 721 -22.40 -11.22 19.24
CA LYS A 721 -23.88 -11.17 19.36
C LYS A 721 -24.42 -9.75 19.55
N GLY A 722 -23.91 -8.80 18.76
CA GLY A 722 -24.33 -7.40 18.79
C GLY A 722 -23.69 -6.55 19.90
N ARG A 723 -22.71 -7.08 20.65
CA ARG A 723 -21.87 -6.26 21.53
C ARG A 723 -20.89 -5.46 20.71
N VAL A 724 -20.83 -4.16 20.99
CA VAL A 724 -19.99 -3.23 20.25
C VAL A 724 -19.23 -2.37 21.24
N MET A 725 -18.15 -1.74 20.79
CA MET A 725 -17.45 -0.74 21.59
C MET A 725 -16.96 0.40 20.73
N VAL A 726 -16.82 1.58 21.32
CA VAL A 726 -16.17 2.71 20.64
C VAL A 726 -14.71 2.34 20.35
N LEU A 727 -14.25 2.61 19.12
CA LEU A 727 -12.84 2.48 18.78
C LEU A 727 -12.06 3.45 19.68
N PRO A 728 -11.02 3.02 20.42
CA PRO A 728 -10.22 3.93 21.23
C PRO A 728 -9.67 5.11 20.41
N SER A 729 -9.80 6.34 20.92
CA SER A 729 -9.44 7.58 20.21
C SER A 729 -8.00 7.66 19.68
N ARG A 730 -7.04 6.99 20.35
CA ARG A 730 -5.64 6.87 19.90
C ARG A 730 -5.52 6.15 18.54
N LEU A 731 -6.54 5.39 18.15
CA LEU A 731 -6.61 4.63 16.90
C LEU A 731 -7.42 5.35 15.81
N TRP A 732 -7.97 6.55 16.09
CA TRP A 732 -8.76 7.29 15.12
C TRP A 732 -7.86 7.89 14.03
N GLU A 733 -8.41 8.09 12.84
CA GLU A 733 -7.73 8.82 11.78
C GLU A 733 -7.44 10.26 12.23
N GLY A 734 -6.21 10.73 12.03
CA GLY A 734 -5.74 12.03 12.54
C GLY A 734 -6.63 13.21 12.12
N LYS A 735 -7.12 13.22 10.87
CA LYS A 735 -8.06 14.25 10.38
C LYS A 735 -9.38 14.25 11.15
N PHE A 736 -9.94 13.07 11.42
CA PHE A 736 -11.19 12.93 12.15
C PHE A 736 -11.03 13.29 13.63
N TYR A 737 -9.92 12.87 14.25
CA TYR A 737 -9.55 13.23 15.62
C TYR A 737 -9.51 14.76 15.83
N GLN A 738 -8.82 15.48 14.94
CA GLN A 738 -8.73 16.94 15.02
C GLN A 738 -10.08 17.61 14.76
N ALA A 739 -10.86 17.10 13.80
CA ALA A 739 -12.22 17.59 13.56
C ALA A 739 -13.16 17.39 14.78
N TRP A 740 -12.96 16.34 15.57
CA TRP A 740 -13.68 16.12 16.82
C TRP A 740 -13.32 17.16 17.89
N LEU A 741 -12.02 17.42 18.10
CA LEU A 741 -11.55 18.45 19.03
C LEU A 741 -12.03 19.86 18.64
N GLN A 742 -12.01 20.18 17.34
CA GLN A 742 -12.52 21.46 16.85
C GLN A 742 -14.03 21.60 17.07
N ARG A 743 -14.81 20.53 16.85
CA ARG A 743 -16.25 20.50 17.17
C ARG A 743 -16.49 20.67 18.66
N ALA A 744 -15.68 20.03 19.50
CA ALA A 744 -15.73 20.22 20.94
C ALA A 744 -15.49 21.68 21.34
N LYS A 745 -14.44 22.32 20.79
CA LYS A 745 -14.15 23.74 21.03
C LYS A 745 -15.31 24.64 20.62
N ASN A 746 -15.90 24.38 19.45
CA ASN A 746 -17.03 25.16 18.95
C ASN A 746 -18.29 24.99 19.82
N LYS A 747 -18.52 23.79 20.36
CA LYS A 747 -19.72 23.44 21.14
C LYS A 747 -19.61 23.80 22.62
N PHE A 748 -18.41 23.70 23.19
CA PHE A 748 -18.17 23.78 24.64
C PHE A 748 -17.18 24.89 25.05
N GLY A 749 -16.57 25.61 24.11
CA GLY A 749 -15.70 26.77 24.37
C GLY A 749 -14.21 26.46 24.59
N GLU A 750 -13.85 25.23 24.96
CA GLU A 750 -12.47 24.77 25.17
C GLU A 750 -12.24 23.40 24.51
N ALA A 751 -11.06 23.19 23.91
CA ALA A 751 -10.60 21.88 23.45
C ALA A 751 -9.62 21.33 24.50
N HIS A 752 -10.11 20.43 25.35
CA HIS A 752 -9.25 19.68 26.25
C HIS A 752 -8.86 18.38 25.55
N ASP A 753 -7.63 18.28 25.06
CA ASP A 753 -7.11 17.03 24.49
C ASP A 753 -6.64 16.12 25.64
N LEU A 754 -7.24 14.93 25.76
CA LEU A 754 -6.87 13.98 26.79
C LEU A 754 -5.63 13.15 26.42
N LEU A 755 -5.28 12.99 25.14
CA LEU A 755 -4.14 12.14 24.74
C LEU A 755 -2.81 12.58 25.36
N PRO A 756 -2.43 13.88 25.39
CA PRO A 756 -1.19 14.33 26.04
C PRO A 756 -1.15 14.07 27.56
N GLN A 757 -2.30 13.97 28.22
CA GLN A 757 -2.40 13.71 29.66
C GLN A 757 -2.48 12.21 30.00
N ILE A 758 -2.81 11.39 29.00
CA ILE A 758 -2.87 9.93 29.15
C ILE A 758 -1.46 9.33 29.32
N GLU A 759 -0.39 9.97 28.82
CA GLU A 759 1.01 9.54 29.04
C GLU A 759 1.50 9.73 30.51
N GLU A 760 0.93 10.68 31.27
CA GLU A 760 1.20 10.81 32.71
C GLU A 760 0.39 9.80 33.55
N GLN A 761 -0.78 9.36 33.07
CA GLN A 761 -1.64 8.37 33.73
C GLN A 761 -1.39 6.92 33.29
N GLU A 762 -0.63 6.64 32.24
CA GLU A 762 -0.14 5.29 31.92
C GLU A 762 0.83 4.76 33.02
N ARG A 763 1.28 5.62 33.95
CA ARG A 763 1.92 5.21 35.22
C ARG A 763 0.93 4.78 36.33
N TYR A 764 -0.39 4.93 36.14
CA TYR A 764 -1.41 4.55 37.14
C TYR A 764 -1.77 3.06 37.10
N SER A 765 -1.56 2.34 35.99
CA SER A 765 -1.67 0.87 35.94
C SER A 765 -0.78 0.22 37.01
N SER A 766 0.40 0.79 37.20
CA SER A 766 1.38 0.43 38.23
C SER A 766 0.95 0.82 39.66
N TYR A 767 0.03 1.77 39.83
CA TYR A 767 -0.48 2.24 41.13
C TYR A 767 -1.70 1.45 41.63
N ILE A 768 -2.41 0.75 40.73
CA ILE A 768 -3.59 -0.08 41.07
C ILE A 768 -3.21 -1.52 41.40
N LEU A 769 -2.09 -2.02 40.86
CA LEU A 769 -1.48 -3.29 41.24
C LEU A 769 -1.12 -3.26 42.74
N GLY A 770 -1.80 -4.09 43.55
CA GLY A 770 -1.64 -4.13 45.00
C GLY A 770 -2.76 -3.49 45.85
N GLN A 771 -3.79 -2.87 45.25
CA GLN A 771 -4.97 -2.34 45.98
C GLN A 771 -6.24 -3.20 45.87
N GLY A 772 -6.14 -4.42 45.31
CA GLY A 772 -7.27 -5.35 45.22
C GLY A 772 -8.34 -5.01 44.17
N ARG A 773 -8.07 -4.06 43.27
CA ARG A 773 -8.99 -3.62 42.19
C ARG A 773 -8.69 -4.25 40.81
N GLU A 774 -7.82 -5.26 40.77
CA GLU A 774 -7.47 -5.98 39.53
C GLU A 774 -8.69 -6.63 38.85
N ALA A 775 -9.73 -6.97 39.62
CA ALA A 775 -10.99 -7.52 39.10
C ALA A 775 -11.76 -6.55 38.19
N HIS A 776 -11.46 -5.24 38.23
CA HIS A 776 -12.13 -4.20 37.44
C HIS A 776 -11.42 -3.90 36.11
N ILE A 777 -10.25 -4.49 35.86
CA ILE A 777 -9.46 -4.21 34.64
C ILE A 777 -9.81 -5.21 33.54
N PHE A 778 -10.22 -4.69 32.38
CA PHE A 778 -10.61 -5.46 31.20
C PHE A 778 -10.08 -4.84 29.90
N PRO A 779 -9.82 -5.61 28.84
CA PRO A 779 -9.46 -7.01 28.94
C PRO A 779 -8.13 -7.15 29.70
N LYS A 780 -7.80 -8.36 30.13
CA LYS A 780 -6.43 -8.62 30.58
C LYS A 780 -5.49 -8.47 29.39
N TYR A 781 -4.30 -7.92 29.63
CA TYR A 781 -3.34 -7.65 28.57
C TYR A 781 -3.03 -8.91 27.74
N HIS A 782 -2.85 -10.05 28.41
CA HIS A 782 -2.63 -11.37 27.79
C HIS A 782 -3.84 -11.90 26.98
N GLU A 783 -5.04 -11.39 27.21
CA GLU A 783 -6.24 -11.76 26.43
C GLU A 783 -6.30 -11.01 25.10
N ILE A 784 -5.47 -9.97 24.91
CA ILE A 784 -5.36 -9.22 23.66
C ILE A 784 -4.06 -9.60 22.95
N PHE A 785 -2.93 -9.62 23.67
CA PHE A 785 -1.59 -9.87 23.16
C PHE A 785 -1.08 -11.18 23.76
N ASP A 786 -0.61 -12.11 22.95
CA ASP A 786 -0.06 -13.39 23.44
C ASP A 786 1.39 -13.20 23.96
N GLU A 787 1.59 -12.23 24.86
CA GLU A 787 2.86 -11.81 25.49
C GLU A 787 2.98 -12.27 26.95
#